data_AF-A0A2T5HKW9-F1
#
_entry.id   AF-A0A2T5HKW9-F1
#
_cell.length_a   1.000
_cell.length_b   1.000
_cell.length_c   1.000
_cell.angle_alpha   90.00
_cell.angle_beta   90.00
_cell.angle_gamma   90.00
#
_symmetry.space_group_name_H-M   'P 1'
#
loop_
_entity.id
_entity.type
_entity.pdbx_description
1 polymer ?
#
loop_
_entity_poly.entity_id
_entity_poly.type
_entity_poly.pdbx_seq_one_letter_code
_entity_poly.pdbx_strand_id
1 'polypeptide(L)'
;MSLSSGLIATVALCYMAIMFAIAFYGDRRRTPMPPKVQAWVYSLSLAVYCTSWTFFGGVGQAAGQLWSFLPIYLGPILLMLFAPWVLQKMVMISKQENITSIADFIAARYGKSQLLAVVVALICLVGVLPYIALQLKGIVLGVNMLIGTGHVQDTTGTRSQDTALVVSLVLALFSILFGTRNLDATEHHRGMVLAIAFESLVKLLAFLAVGAYVTWGVFNGFSDLLDQAAATPQLESFWAETINWPSLIVQTGVAMMAIVCLPRQFHVTVVENIEPKNTRLARWVFPAYLALAGLFVIPIALAGKMLLPPGVIPDSFVISLPLAHAHPALAMLAFIGGASAATGMVIVEAVALSTMVSNDMLLPWLLRRQNAERPFEVFRHWMLSVRRVSIVVILLLAYVCYRLLGSNASLATIGQISFAAITQLAPAMFGALLWKQANRRGVFAGLTAGCLVWFYTLVLPVVAHSLGWSLAKFPGLEFLLYQPIGFQVDPLTRGVVLSLASNCTLFVWVSYFSRTRVAEHWQAGRFISQEFGNKPSSRNQLAVQVDDLLNLASRFVGEERAQQSFIRFAYRQGKSFNPDQPANGDWIAHTERLLAGVLGASSTRAVVKAAIEGRDMQVEDVVRIVDEASEVLQFNRTLLQGAIENITQGISVVDPSLRLVAWNHRYLELFDYPDGLISVGRPIADIIRHNAERGLCGPGEADAHVERRLYWMRQGRAHTSERLFPNGRVIELIGNPMPGGGFVMSFTDITAFRDAEQGLKEANEGLEQRVAARTHELSQLNLALSEAKGVAENANQSKTRFLAAVSHDLMQPLNAARLFSAALAHQPEALPAEAQQLIRHLDSSLRSAEDLISDLLDISRLENGRITPERHAFELNTLFDTLGAEFKAQAQEQGVSFHLRGSKLRVDSDIKLLRRVLQNFLTNAFRYASGHVLLGVRRCSEGLRLEVWDRGPGIPEDKRAVIFEEFKRLDSHQTRAEKGLGLGLAIADGLCRVLGHKLEVRSWPGKGSVFSVTVPLARAPSATAVIGNSSDANGHHLSGAQVLCIDNEDSILVGMHSLLSRWGCQVWTARNRLECEHLLAEDVRPQLALVDYHLDEGETGTELMAWLRTRLGEPVPGVVISADGRPELIAQVHAAGLEYLPKPVKPAALRALLSRHLPLR
;
A
#
# COMPACT_ATOMS: atom_id res chain seq x y z
N MET A 1 6.75 13.17 -49.67
CA MET A 1 7.46 11.88 -49.61
C MET A 1 6.72 10.96 -48.65
N SER A 2 6.44 9.71 -49.05
CA SER A 2 5.76 8.70 -48.24
C SER A 2 6.77 7.79 -47.53
N LEU A 3 6.63 7.60 -46.23
CA LEU A 3 7.38 6.59 -45.48
C LEU A 3 6.69 5.22 -45.59
N SER A 4 7.48 4.14 -45.63
CA SER A 4 6.92 2.78 -45.65
C SER A 4 6.11 2.49 -44.38
N SER A 5 4.92 1.91 -44.53
CA SER A 5 4.07 1.49 -43.41
C SER A 5 4.79 0.49 -42.49
N GLY A 6 5.64 -0.37 -43.05
CA GLY A 6 6.47 -1.31 -42.29
C GLY A 6 7.46 -0.58 -41.38
N LEU A 7 8.13 0.46 -41.89
CA LEU A 7 9.08 1.26 -41.10
C LEU A 7 8.38 1.97 -39.93
N ILE A 8 7.22 2.59 -40.19
CA ILE A 8 6.43 3.28 -39.15
C ILE A 8 6.03 2.28 -38.05
N ALA A 9 5.51 1.11 -38.44
CA ALA A 9 5.11 0.07 -37.50
C ALA A 9 6.30 -0.47 -36.68
N THR A 10 7.44 -0.75 -37.32
CA THR A 10 8.66 -1.20 -36.63
C THR A 10 9.15 -0.17 -35.62
N VAL A 11 9.21 1.11 -35.99
CA VAL A 11 9.64 2.19 -35.08
C VAL A 11 8.68 2.32 -33.90
N ALA A 12 7.37 2.28 -34.13
CA ALA A 12 6.38 2.34 -33.06
C ALA A 12 6.45 1.12 -32.11
N LEU A 13 6.62 -0.09 -32.64
CA LEU A 13 6.79 -1.32 -31.85
C LEU A 13 8.09 -1.30 -31.04
N CYS A 14 9.21 -0.88 -31.64
CA CYS A 14 10.49 -0.72 -30.94
C CYS A 14 10.36 0.30 -29.80
N TYR A 15 9.69 1.44 -30.05
CA TYR A 15 9.44 2.43 -29.01
C TYR A 15 8.63 1.86 -27.85
N MET A 16 7.53 1.16 -28.12
CA MET A 16 6.73 0.51 -27.07
C MET A 16 7.52 -0.59 -26.33
N ALA A 17 8.39 -1.33 -27.00
CA ALA A 17 9.26 -2.31 -26.36
C ALA A 17 10.26 -1.66 -25.40
N ILE A 18 10.83 -0.50 -25.77
CA ILE A 18 11.69 0.31 -24.89
C ILE A 18 10.90 0.78 -23.66
N MET A 19 9.67 1.28 -23.86
CA MET A 19 8.78 1.68 -22.77
C MET A 19 8.55 0.53 -21.78
N PHE A 20 8.27 -0.66 -22.30
CA PHE A 20 8.08 -1.86 -21.49
C PHE A 20 9.35 -2.29 -20.76
N ALA A 21 10.51 -2.22 -21.41
CA ALA A 21 11.79 -2.54 -20.78
C ALA A 21 12.11 -1.60 -19.60
N ILE A 22 11.82 -0.30 -19.74
CA ILE A 22 12.00 0.69 -18.68
C ILE A 22 11.07 0.39 -17.49
N ALA A 23 9.81 0.07 -17.74
CA ALA A 23 8.89 -0.30 -16.67
C ALA A 23 9.31 -1.60 -15.97
N PHE A 24 9.66 -2.63 -16.74
CA PHE A 24 10.14 -3.89 -16.20
C PHE A 24 11.40 -3.72 -15.35
N TYR A 25 12.32 -2.84 -15.78
CA TYR A 25 13.49 -2.47 -14.99
C TYR A 25 13.11 -1.76 -13.69
N GLY A 26 12.14 -0.83 -13.73
CA GLY A 26 11.65 -0.12 -12.54
C GLY A 26 11.00 -1.04 -11.51
N ASP A 27 10.23 -2.04 -11.95
CA ASP A 27 9.56 -3.00 -11.06
C ASP A 27 10.53 -4.02 -10.44
N ARG A 28 11.57 -4.45 -11.17
CA ARG A 28 12.54 -5.46 -10.69
C ARG A 28 13.55 -4.89 -9.68
N ARG A 29 13.65 -3.56 -9.57
CA ARG A 29 14.64 -2.89 -8.73
C ARG A 29 14.24 -2.96 -7.24
N ARG A 30 14.92 -3.81 -6.47
CA ARG A 30 14.69 -3.98 -5.02
C ARG A 30 15.15 -2.78 -4.18
N THR A 31 16.12 -2.01 -4.66
CA THR A 31 16.63 -0.82 -3.96
C THR A 31 15.77 0.42 -4.27
N PRO A 32 15.32 1.17 -3.24
CA PRO A 32 14.57 2.41 -3.46
C PRO A 32 15.44 3.45 -4.18
N MET A 33 14.84 4.23 -5.09
CA MET A 33 15.53 5.33 -5.76
C MET A 33 15.91 6.41 -4.74
N PRO A 34 17.01 7.16 -4.96
CA PRO A 34 17.31 8.32 -4.14
C PRO A 34 16.13 9.30 -4.13
N PRO A 35 15.81 9.95 -3.00
CA PRO A 35 14.62 10.78 -2.85
C PRO A 35 14.55 11.94 -3.86
N LYS A 36 15.72 12.48 -4.26
CA LYS A 36 15.79 13.50 -5.32
C LYS A 36 15.33 12.97 -6.68
N VAL A 37 15.82 11.79 -7.08
CA VAL A 37 15.46 11.17 -8.37
C VAL A 37 13.99 10.81 -8.39
N GLN A 38 13.49 10.26 -7.29
CA GLN A 38 12.07 9.94 -7.11
C GLN A 38 11.17 11.17 -7.25
N ALA A 39 11.55 12.31 -6.68
CA ALA A 39 10.80 13.55 -6.82
C ALA A 39 10.78 14.07 -8.27
N TRP A 40 11.89 13.94 -9.02
CA TRP A 40 11.94 14.29 -10.44
C TRP A 40 11.07 13.37 -11.30
N VAL A 41 11.18 12.05 -11.09
CA VAL A 41 10.37 11.05 -11.81
C VAL A 41 8.88 11.31 -11.56
N TYR A 42 8.49 11.53 -10.30
CA TYR A 42 7.10 11.89 -9.96
C TYR A 42 6.66 13.21 -10.62
N SER A 43 7.51 14.24 -10.61
CA SER A 43 7.16 15.53 -11.22
C SER A 43 6.96 15.41 -12.74
N LEU A 44 7.79 14.61 -13.41
CA LEU A 44 7.67 14.32 -14.84
C LEU A 44 6.50 13.40 -15.16
N SER A 45 6.13 12.47 -14.26
CA SER A 45 4.99 11.59 -14.50
C SER A 45 3.64 12.33 -14.52
N LEU A 46 3.54 13.50 -13.87
CA LEU A 46 2.36 14.38 -13.96
C LEU A 46 2.12 14.88 -15.41
N ALA A 47 3.15 14.90 -16.25
CA ALA A 47 3.03 15.22 -17.67
C ALA A 47 2.30 14.16 -18.51
N VAL A 48 1.76 13.09 -17.89
CA VAL A 48 0.67 12.30 -18.50
C VAL A 48 -0.59 13.14 -18.78
N TYR A 49 -0.69 14.34 -18.19
CA TYR A 49 -1.68 15.35 -18.58
C TYR A 49 -1.50 15.82 -20.02
N CYS A 50 -0.27 15.85 -20.51
CA CYS A 50 0.09 16.26 -21.87
C CYS A 50 -0.16 15.08 -22.83
N THR A 51 -1.34 15.10 -23.44
CA THR A 51 -1.85 14.06 -24.33
C THR A 51 -1.70 14.44 -25.80
N SER A 52 -2.18 13.60 -26.73
CA SER A 52 -2.20 13.98 -28.15
C SER A 52 -3.05 15.22 -28.41
N TRP A 53 -4.00 15.56 -27.52
CA TRP A 53 -4.74 16.81 -27.61
C TRP A 53 -3.84 18.03 -27.37
N THR A 54 -3.03 18.06 -26.31
CA THR A 54 -2.09 19.18 -26.11
C THR A 54 -1.02 19.22 -27.20
N PHE A 55 -0.62 18.06 -27.72
CA PHE A 55 0.44 17.98 -28.73
C PHE A 55 -0.04 18.42 -30.13
N PHE A 56 -1.17 17.89 -30.61
CA PHE A 56 -1.73 18.17 -31.94
C PHE A 56 -2.84 19.22 -31.89
N GLY A 57 -3.86 18.99 -31.06
CA GLY A 57 -5.04 19.84 -31.02
C GLY A 57 -4.81 21.21 -30.37
N GLY A 58 -3.76 21.40 -29.56
CA GLY A 58 -3.35 22.73 -29.08
C GLY A 58 -2.90 23.63 -30.21
N VAL A 59 -2.10 23.09 -31.15
CA VAL A 59 -1.70 23.78 -32.38
C VAL A 59 -2.90 23.99 -33.30
N GLY A 60 -3.79 22.99 -33.43
CA GLY A 60 -5.00 23.13 -34.23
C GLY A 60 -5.98 24.19 -33.70
N GLN A 61 -6.13 24.29 -32.37
CA GLN A 61 -6.87 25.35 -31.71
C GLN A 61 -6.25 26.73 -31.97
N ALA A 62 -4.94 26.86 -31.75
CA ALA A 62 -4.23 28.11 -32.01
C ALA A 62 -4.32 28.54 -33.47
N ALA A 63 -4.35 27.60 -34.41
CA ALA A 63 -4.55 27.88 -35.83
C ALA A 63 -5.99 28.29 -36.18
N GLY A 64 -6.99 27.91 -35.37
CA GLY A 64 -8.36 28.40 -35.49
C GLY A 64 -8.53 29.79 -34.88
N GLN A 65 -8.16 29.93 -33.61
CA GLN A 65 -8.18 31.17 -32.85
C GLN A 65 -6.95 31.23 -31.93
N LEU A 66 -6.13 32.28 -32.06
CA LEU A 66 -4.77 32.38 -31.50
C LEU A 66 -4.68 32.03 -30.00
N TRP A 67 -5.64 32.48 -29.20
CA TRP A 67 -5.61 32.35 -27.73
C TRP A 67 -6.41 31.14 -27.20
N SER A 68 -7.08 30.40 -28.06
CA SER A 68 -8.00 29.32 -27.64
C SER A 68 -7.31 28.10 -27.04
N PHE A 69 -6.01 27.90 -27.31
CA PHE A 69 -5.21 26.81 -26.73
C PHE A 69 -4.77 27.09 -25.29
N LEU A 70 -4.68 28.36 -24.89
CA LEU A 70 -4.07 28.77 -23.62
C LEU A 70 -4.71 28.12 -22.37
N PRO A 71 -6.05 27.97 -22.28
CA PRO A 71 -6.71 27.38 -21.11
C PRO A 71 -6.18 26.02 -20.67
N ILE A 72 -5.83 25.13 -21.61
CA ILE A 72 -5.38 23.76 -21.29
C ILE A 72 -4.01 23.74 -20.61
N TYR A 73 -3.16 24.73 -20.88
CA TYR A 73 -1.87 24.88 -20.22
C TYR A 73 -2.00 25.72 -18.95
N LEU A 74 -2.74 26.82 -19.02
CA LEU A 74 -2.85 27.81 -17.95
C LEU A 74 -3.58 27.26 -16.72
N GLY A 75 -4.67 26.51 -16.89
CA GLY A 75 -5.45 25.96 -15.76
C GLY A 75 -4.61 25.12 -14.79
N PRO A 76 -3.90 24.09 -15.27
CA PRO A 76 -2.96 23.32 -14.47
C PRO A 76 -1.82 24.13 -13.83
N ILE A 77 -1.25 25.10 -14.56
CA ILE A 77 -0.20 25.98 -14.05
C ILE A 77 -0.72 26.77 -12.83
N LEU A 78 -1.90 27.36 -12.94
CA LEU A 78 -2.52 28.13 -11.87
C LEU A 78 -2.80 27.25 -10.64
N LEU A 79 -3.35 26.05 -10.83
CA LEU A 79 -3.61 25.13 -9.72
C LEU A 79 -2.32 24.81 -8.95
N MET A 80 -1.25 24.46 -9.68
CA MET A 80 0.02 24.06 -9.06
C MET A 80 0.69 25.21 -8.31
N LEU A 81 0.69 26.41 -8.88
CA LEU A 81 1.36 27.55 -8.29
C LEU A 81 0.60 28.16 -7.11
N PHE A 82 -0.73 28.28 -7.21
CA PHE A 82 -1.57 29.00 -6.25
C PHE A 82 -2.38 28.11 -5.30
N ALA A 83 -2.73 26.88 -5.69
CA ALA A 83 -3.51 25.96 -4.86
C ALA A 83 -2.82 24.61 -4.59
N PRO A 84 -1.49 24.56 -4.28
CA PRO A 84 -0.80 23.29 -4.01
C PRO A 84 -1.34 22.55 -2.77
N TRP A 85 -2.01 23.29 -1.87
CA TRP A 85 -2.63 22.73 -0.66
C TRP A 85 -3.74 21.73 -1.00
N VAL A 86 -4.45 21.89 -2.13
CA VAL A 86 -5.51 20.96 -2.58
C VAL A 86 -4.91 19.57 -2.81
N LEU A 87 -3.86 19.50 -3.63
CA LEU A 87 -3.18 18.24 -3.96
C LEU A 87 -2.52 17.62 -2.73
N GLN A 88 -1.86 18.43 -1.89
CA GLN A 88 -1.24 17.96 -0.66
C GLN A 88 -2.27 17.34 0.30
N LYS A 89 -3.43 17.98 0.44
CA LYS A 89 -4.52 17.49 1.28
C LYS A 89 -5.12 16.19 0.73
N MET A 90 -5.32 16.09 -0.58
CA MET A 90 -5.78 14.86 -1.23
C MET A 90 -4.81 13.70 -1.02
N VAL A 91 -3.50 13.90 -1.25
CA VAL A 91 -2.47 12.88 -1.02
C VAL A 91 -2.46 12.42 0.44
N MET A 92 -2.57 13.36 1.38
CA MET A 92 -2.61 13.05 2.81
C MET A 92 -3.84 12.21 3.17
N ILE A 93 -5.03 12.64 2.76
CA ILE A 93 -6.29 11.94 3.03
C ILE A 93 -6.28 10.55 2.38
N SER A 94 -5.83 10.44 1.13
CA SER A 94 -5.75 9.18 0.40
C SER A 94 -4.89 8.15 1.12
N LYS A 95 -3.76 8.57 1.69
CA LYS A 95 -2.88 7.68 2.46
C LYS A 95 -3.46 7.30 3.82
N GLN A 96 -4.23 8.19 4.45
CA GLN A 96 -4.86 7.91 5.74
C GLN A 96 -6.04 6.94 5.61
N GLU A 97 -6.80 7.05 4.52
CA GLU A 97 -8.02 6.26 4.29
C GLU A 97 -7.84 5.14 3.26
N ASN A 98 -6.61 4.88 2.80
CA ASN A 98 -6.26 3.87 1.78
C ASN A 98 -7.09 3.96 0.50
N ILE A 99 -7.31 5.19 0.03
CA ILE A 99 -8.18 5.45 -1.11
C ILE A 99 -7.46 4.98 -2.40
N THR A 100 -8.13 4.16 -3.20
CA THR A 100 -7.57 3.59 -4.44
C THR A 100 -8.08 4.28 -5.71
N SER A 101 -9.17 5.04 -5.64
CA SER A 101 -9.78 5.71 -6.80
C SER A 101 -10.46 7.02 -6.41
N ILE A 102 -10.79 7.86 -7.41
CA ILE A 102 -11.57 9.08 -7.16
C ILE A 102 -13.01 8.78 -6.73
N ALA A 103 -13.60 7.67 -7.20
CA ALA A 103 -14.93 7.23 -6.78
C ALA A 103 -14.92 6.85 -5.29
N ASP A 104 -13.90 6.11 -4.88
CA ASP A 104 -13.66 5.79 -3.47
C ASP A 104 -13.38 7.05 -2.65
N PHE A 105 -12.64 8.02 -3.18
CA PHE A 105 -12.38 9.30 -2.50
C PHE A 105 -13.67 10.05 -2.13
N ILE A 106 -14.56 10.20 -3.11
CA ILE A 106 -15.85 10.88 -2.92
C ILE A 106 -16.73 10.04 -1.99
N ALA A 107 -16.85 8.73 -2.22
CA ALA A 107 -17.67 7.85 -1.40
C ALA A 107 -17.23 7.83 0.07
N ALA A 108 -15.92 7.79 0.33
CA ALA A 108 -15.33 7.76 1.66
C ALA A 108 -15.66 9.00 2.51
N ARG A 109 -15.89 10.16 1.89
CA ARG A 109 -16.30 11.39 2.58
C ARG A 109 -17.80 11.43 2.89
N TYR A 110 -18.62 10.98 1.94
CA TYR A 110 -20.08 11.16 1.96
C TYR A 110 -20.80 9.91 2.50
N GLY A 111 -20.38 9.44 3.68
CA GLY A 111 -21.04 8.37 4.40
C GLY A 111 -20.69 6.96 3.90
N LYS A 112 -19.56 6.78 3.20
CA LYS A 112 -19.11 5.49 2.62
C LYS A 112 -20.20 4.82 1.76
N SER A 113 -20.92 5.62 0.98
CA SER A 113 -22.05 5.15 0.18
C SER A 113 -21.59 4.41 -1.08
N GLN A 114 -21.79 3.09 -1.14
CA GLN A 114 -21.40 2.29 -2.31
C GLN A 114 -22.08 2.73 -3.60
N LEU A 115 -23.38 3.07 -3.53
CA LEU A 115 -24.11 3.58 -4.70
C LEU A 115 -23.47 4.85 -5.26
N LEU A 116 -22.85 5.67 -4.39
CA LEU A 116 -22.21 6.90 -4.82
C LEU A 116 -20.90 6.59 -5.56
N ALA A 117 -20.11 5.64 -5.06
CA ALA A 117 -18.91 5.16 -5.75
C ALA A 117 -19.26 4.63 -7.16
N VAL A 118 -20.32 3.81 -7.28
CA VAL A 118 -20.81 3.30 -8.57
C VAL A 118 -21.19 4.43 -9.53
N VAL A 119 -21.96 5.42 -9.07
CA VAL A 119 -22.39 6.55 -9.92
C VAL A 119 -21.20 7.38 -10.37
N VAL A 120 -20.25 7.68 -9.48
CA VAL A 120 -19.02 8.40 -9.85
C VAL A 120 -18.19 7.59 -10.86
N ALA A 121 -18.03 6.28 -10.64
CA ALA A 121 -17.32 5.42 -11.57
C ALA A 121 -17.98 5.37 -12.96
N LEU A 122 -19.32 5.32 -13.03
CA LEU A 122 -20.06 5.37 -14.29
C LEU A 122 -19.88 6.71 -15.01
N ILE A 123 -19.93 7.83 -14.28
CA ILE A 123 -19.68 9.18 -14.83
C ILE A 123 -18.25 9.26 -15.40
N CYS A 124 -17.26 8.76 -14.66
CA CYS A 124 -15.88 8.69 -15.13
C CYS A 124 -15.76 7.86 -16.40
N LEU A 125 -16.36 6.67 -16.43
CA LEU A 125 -16.33 5.78 -17.59
C LEU A 125 -16.94 6.48 -18.83
N VAL A 126 -18.16 7.00 -18.72
CA VAL A 126 -18.86 7.64 -19.85
C VAL A 126 -18.17 8.94 -20.28
N GLY A 127 -17.71 9.76 -19.34
CA GLY A 127 -17.06 11.04 -19.62
C GLY A 127 -15.70 10.91 -20.30
N VAL A 128 -14.93 9.86 -19.98
CA VAL A 128 -13.59 9.61 -20.51
C VAL A 128 -13.60 8.86 -21.85
N LEU A 129 -14.63 8.08 -22.16
CA LEU A 129 -14.69 7.30 -23.40
C LEU A 129 -14.45 8.13 -24.70
N PRO A 130 -15.11 9.29 -24.90
CA PRO A 130 -14.83 10.15 -26.05
C PRO A 130 -13.38 10.66 -26.07
N TYR A 131 -12.79 10.83 -24.89
CA TYR A 131 -11.40 11.27 -24.74
C TYR A 131 -10.37 10.20 -25.11
N ILE A 132 -10.67 8.92 -24.84
CA ILE A 132 -9.85 7.79 -25.32
C ILE A 132 -10.00 7.68 -26.84
N ALA A 133 -11.22 7.80 -27.36
CA ALA A 133 -11.50 7.81 -28.80
C ALA A 133 -10.71 8.91 -29.54
N LEU A 134 -10.61 10.08 -28.92
CA LEU A 134 -9.78 11.19 -29.37
C LEU A 134 -8.30 10.82 -29.49
N GLN A 135 -7.74 10.07 -28.54
CA GLN A 135 -6.34 9.64 -28.61
C GLN A 135 -6.10 8.68 -29.79
N LEU A 136 -7.03 7.76 -30.04
CA LEU A 136 -6.98 6.86 -31.20
C LEU A 136 -6.97 7.66 -32.51
N LYS A 137 -7.84 8.68 -32.61
CA LYS A 137 -7.87 9.59 -33.76
C LYS A 137 -6.53 10.28 -33.99
N GLY A 138 -5.86 10.74 -32.93
CA GLY A 138 -4.54 11.36 -33.03
C GLY A 138 -3.45 10.43 -33.57
N ILE A 139 -3.41 9.16 -33.12
CA ILE A 139 -2.46 8.15 -33.63
C ILE A 139 -2.74 7.85 -35.10
N VAL A 140 -4.00 7.59 -35.45
CA VAL A 140 -4.42 7.25 -36.81
C VAL A 140 -4.13 8.40 -37.78
N LEU A 141 -4.40 9.64 -37.37
CA LEU A 141 -4.07 10.84 -38.15
C LEU A 141 -2.56 10.90 -38.46
N GLY A 142 -1.71 10.67 -37.46
CA GLY A 142 -0.26 10.68 -37.63
C GLY A 142 0.26 9.58 -38.58
N VAL A 143 -0.28 8.36 -38.46
CA VAL A 143 0.07 7.24 -39.36
C VAL A 143 -0.31 7.56 -40.80
N ASN A 144 -1.54 8.02 -41.04
CA ASN A 144 -2.03 8.34 -42.37
C ASN A 144 -1.22 9.47 -43.04
N MET A 145 -0.79 10.48 -42.27
CA MET A 145 0.05 11.58 -42.77
C MET A 145 1.43 11.11 -43.24
N LEU A 146 2.06 10.17 -42.51
CA LEU A 146 3.39 9.66 -42.88
C LEU A 146 3.37 8.70 -44.08
N ILE A 147 2.29 7.96 -44.28
CA ILE A 147 2.12 7.04 -45.44
C ILE A 147 1.88 7.84 -46.74
N GLY A 148 1.47 9.10 -46.65
CA GLY A 148 1.33 9.99 -47.82
C GLY A 148 -0.01 9.88 -48.55
N THR A 149 -1.04 9.30 -47.93
CA THR A 149 -2.42 9.25 -48.46
C THR A 149 -3.17 10.57 -48.24
N GLY A 150 -2.51 11.71 -48.45
CA GLY A 150 -2.97 13.06 -48.08
C GLY A 150 -4.15 13.61 -48.90
N HIS A 151 -5.07 12.78 -49.38
CA HIS A 151 -6.35 13.26 -49.92
C HIS A 151 -7.47 13.03 -48.89
N VAL A 152 -8.14 14.14 -48.57
CA VAL A 152 -9.07 14.36 -47.46
C VAL A 152 -10.27 13.40 -47.46
N GLN A 153 -10.55 12.70 -48.56
CA GLN A 153 -11.74 11.83 -48.73
C GLN A 153 -11.60 10.40 -48.19
N ASP A 154 -10.40 9.90 -47.86
CA ASP A 154 -10.21 8.51 -47.41
C ASP A 154 -10.15 8.31 -45.88
N THR A 155 -10.35 9.36 -45.08
CA THR A 155 -10.38 9.25 -43.60
C THR A 155 -11.56 8.42 -43.07
N THR A 156 -12.57 8.17 -43.90
CA THR A 156 -13.69 7.26 -43.62
C THR A 156 -13.58 5.89 -44.31
N GLY A 157 -12.54 5.68 -45.12
CA GLY A 157 -12.32 4.41 -45.82
C GLY A 157 -12.08 3.24 -44.86
N THR A 158 -12.42 2.02 -45.29
CA THR A 158 -12.21 0.76 -44.54
C THR A 158 -10.81 0.67 -43.93
N ARG A 159 -9.78 1.11 -44.65
CA ARG A 159 -8.39 1.07 -44.21
C ARG A 159 -8.08 1.95 -42.97
N SER A 160 -8.72 3.11 -42.85
CA SER A 160 -8.55 3.98 -41.67
C SER A 160 -9.26 3.39 -40.45
N GLN A 161 -10.36 2.66 -40.67
CA GLN A 161 -11.10 1.94 -39.64
C GLN A 161 -10.30 0.73 -39.14
N ASP A 162 -9.72 -0.04 -40.05
CA ASP A 162 -8.85 -1.19 -39.74
C ASP A 162 -7.62 -0.75 -38.92
N THR A 163 -7.02 0.39 -39.27
CA THR A 163 -5.88 0.94 -38.53
C THR A 163 -6.26 1.32 -37.10
N ALA A 164 -7.40 1.97 -36.89
CA ALA A 164 -7.89 2.34 -35.56
C ALA A 164 -8.19 1.11 -34.68
N LEU A 165 -8.75 0.04 -35.27
CA LEU A 165 -9.01 -1.21 -34.57
C LEU A 165 -7.70 -1.90 -34.14
N VAL A 166 -6.72 -2.01 -35.04
CA VAL A 166 -5.41 -2.60 -34.75
C VAL A 166 -4.71 -1.81 -33.63
N VAL A 167 -4.68 -0.48 -33.72
CA VAL A 167 -4.12 0.38 -32.66
C VAL A 167 -4.83 0.13 -31.33
N SER A 168 -6.16 0.01 -31.32
CA SER A 168 -6.93 -0.26 -30.10
C SER A 168 -6.59 -1.60 -29.46
N LEU A 169 -6.45 -2.67 -30.27
CA LEU A 169 -6.07 -4.00 -29.80
C LEU A 169 -4.64 -4.04 -29.25
N VAL A 170 -3.71 -3.37 -29.92
CA VAL A 170 -2.32 -3.24 -29.47
C VAL A 170 -2.27 -2.48 -28.13
N LEU A 171 -2.98 -1.35 -28.02
CA LEU A 171 -3.09 -0.60 -26.77
C LEU A 171 -3.74 -1.43 -25.65
N ALA A 172 -4.71 -2.29 -25.96
CA ALA A 172 -5.32 -3.19 -24.99
C ALA A 172 -4.32 -4.22 -24.46
N LEU A 173 -3.56 -4.85 -25.37
CA LEU A 173 -2.52 -5.81 -25.02
C LEU A 173 -1.46 -5.16 -24.11
N PHE A 174 -0.96 -3.97 -24.48
CA PHE A 174 0.00 -3.25 -23.66
C PHE A 174 -0.61 -2.82 -22.32
N SER A 175 -1.83 -2.29 -22.29
CA SER A 175 -2.50 -1.91 -21.04
C SER A 175 -2.65 -3.09 -20.08
N ILE A 176 -2.95 -4.29 -20.58
CA ILE A 176 -2.99 -5.53 -19.79
C ILE A 176 -1.61 -5.89 -19.25
N LEU A 177 -0.58 -5.83 -20.10
CA LEU A 177 0.82 -6.12 -19.74
C LEU A 177 1.37 -5.18 -18.66
N PHE A 178 0.99 -3.90 -18.69
CA PHE A 178 1.41 -2.91 -17.70
C PHE A 178 0.56 -2.93 -16.42
N GLY A 179 -0.77 -3.08 -16.52
CA GLY A 179 -1.69 -2.77 -15.42
C GLY A 179 -2.28 -3.95 -14.64
N THR A 180 -2.05 -5.20 -15.05
CA THR A 180 -2.71 -6.38 -14.42
C THR A 180 -1.72 -7.45 -13.94
N ARG A 181 -0.49 -7.05 -13.63
CA ARG A 181 0.59 -7.95 -13.16
C ARG A 181 0.51 -8.24 -11.65
N ASN A 182 0.12 -7.27 -10.84
CA ASN A 182 -0.05 -7.42 -9.38
C ASN A 182 -1.51 -7.15 -8.99
N LEU A 183 -2.00 -7.83 -7.95
CA LEU A 183 -3.38 -7.67 -7.46
C LEU A 183 -3.58 -6.49 -6.54
N ASP A 184 -2.58 -6.18 -5.72
CA ASP A 184 -2.63 -5.09 -4.75
C ASP A 184 -2.75 -3.77 -5.50
N ALA A 185 -3.95 -3.19 -5.51
CA ALA A 185 -4.19 -1.86 -6.08
C ALA A 185 -3.50 -0.75 -5.27
N THR A 186 -2.96 -1.09 -4.09
CA THR A 186 -2.15 -0.19 -3.25
C THR A 186 -0.64 -0.39 -3.41
N GLU A 187 -0.20 -1.44 -4.11
CA GLU A 187 1.21 -1.59 -4.46
C GLU A 187 1.56 -0.54 -5.52
N HIS A 188 2.56 0.27 -5.22
CA HIS A 188 2.93 1.39 -6.08
C HIS A 188 3.63 0.87 -7.33
N HIS A 189 3.15 1.23 -8.52
CA HIS A 189 3.70 0.78 -9.80
C HIS A 189 4.93 1.61 -10.17
N ARG A 190 6.06 1.33 -9.52
CA ARG A 190 7.33 2.03 -9.73
C ARG A 190 7.77 2.01 -11.20
N GLY A 191 7.59 0.88 -11.87
CA GLY A 191 7.86 0.73 -13.30
C GLY A 191 6.98 1.61 -14.17
N MET A 192 5.67 1.65 -13.91
CA MET A 192 4.73 2.47 -14.66
C MET A 192 5.04 3.96 -14.54
N VAL A 193 5.29 4.47 -13.33
CA VAL A 193 5.62 5.90 -13.10
C VAL A 193 6.94 6.27 -13.81
N LEU A 194 7.94 5.40 -13.78
CA LEU A 194 9.22 5.62 -14.48
C LEU A 194 9.03 5.66 -16.00
N ALA A 195 8.22 4.76 -16.55
CA ALA A 195 7.86 4.77 -17.97
C ALA A 195 7.18 6.10 -18.36
N ILE A 196 6.15 6.52 -17.65
CA ILE A 196 5.44 7.78 -17.94
C ILE A 196 6.38 8.99 -17.89
N ALA A 197 7.32 9.02 -16.94
CA ALA A 197 8.31 10.09 -16.83
C ALA A 197 9.25 10.15 -18.05
N PHE A 198 9.74 8.99 -18.51
CA PHE A 198 10.57 8.90 -19.72
C PHE A 198 9.77 9.30 -20.97
N GLU A 199 8.55 8.79 -21.10
CA GLU A 199 7.63 9.11 -22.17
C GLU A 199 7.39 10.62 -22.27
N SER A 200 7.19 11.28 -21.13
CA SER A 200 6.98 12.73 -21.05
C SER A 200 8.19 13.54 -21.52
N LEU A 201 9.41 13.04 -21.30
CA LEU A 201 10.63 13.65 -21.83
C LEU A 201 10.69 13.55 -23.36
N VAL A 202 10.34 12.39 -23.92
CA VAL A 202 10.30 12.16 -25.37
C VAL A 202 9.30 13.11 -26.04
N LYS A 203 8.11 13.28 -25.47
CA LYS A 203 7.09 14.23 -25.97
C LYS A 203 7.64 15.66 -26.02
N LEU A 204 8.22 16.12 -24.90
CA LEU A 204 8.71 17.49 -24.80
C LEU A 204 9.84 17.74 -25.80
N LEU A 205 10.82 16.82 -25.88
CA LEU A 205 11.94 16.94 -26.81
C LEU A 205 11.47 16.94 -28.27
N ALA A 206 10.52 16.06 -28.63
CA ALA A 206 9.96 16.03 -29.98
C ALA A 206 9.25 17.36 -30.32
N PHE A 207 8.43 17.89 -29.41
CA PHE A 207 7.70 19.13 -29.63
C PHE A 207 8.63 20.34 -29.72
N LEU A 208 9.61 20.44 -28.82
CA LEU A 208 10.63 21.50 -28.83
C LEU A 208 11.49 21.44 -30.10
N ALA A 209 11.84 20.24 -30.58
CA ALA A 209 12.62 20.08 -31.80
C ALA A 209 11.86 20.60 -33.03
N VAL A 210 10.56 20.27 -33.16
CA VAL A 210 9.72 20.79 -34.24
C VAL A 210 9.55 22.31 -34.11
N GLY A 211 9.24 22.80 -32.91
CA GLY A 211 9.06 24.23 -32.64
C GLY A 211 10.32 25.05 -32.95
N ALA A 212 11.49 24.55 -32.55
CA ALA A 212 12.76 25.19 -32.85
C ALA A 212 13.09 25.16 -34.34
N TYR A 213 12.85 24.03 -35.01
CA TYR A 213 13.01 23.93 -36.46
C TYR A 213 12.09 24.91 -37.21
N VAL A 214 10.83 25.04 -36.81
CA VAL A 214 9.93 26.03 -37.41
C VAL A 214 10.46 27.44 -37.16
N THR A 215 10.77 27.78 -35.91
CA THR A 215 11.10 29.16 -35.53
C THR A 215 12.45 29.65 -36.07
N TRP A 216 13.48 28.79 -36.12
CA TRP A 216 14.84 29.16 -36.54
C TRP A 216 15.34 28.45 -37.80
N GLY A 217 14.73 27.33 -38.19
CA GLY A 217 15.09 26.60 -39.41
C GLY A 217 14.30 27.07 -40.63
N VAL A 218 13.00 27.33 -40.45
CA VAL A 218 12.13 27.86 -41.52
C VAL A 218 12.11 29.38 -41.52
N PHE A 219 12.07 30.00 -40.33
CA PHE A 219 12.13 31.45 -40.13
C PHE A 219 13.44 31.85 -39.42
N ASN A 220 13.79 33.14 -39.38
CA ASN A 220 15.00 33.64 -38.71
C ASN A 220 14.73 34.09 -37.25
N GLY A 221 13.87 33.38 -36.53
CA GLY A 221 13.50 33.67 -35.14
C GLY A 221 12.04 34.11 -34.97
N PHE A 222 11.66 34.36 -33.72
CA PHE A 222 10.28 34.74 -33.35
C PHE A 222 9.83 36.06 -33.99
N SER A 223 10.72 37.06 -34.08
CA SER A 223 10.38 38.36 -34.67
C SER A 223 10.07 38.23 -36.16
N ASP A 224 10.95 37.55 -36.90
CA ASP A 224 10.78 37.33 -38.35
C ASP A 224 9.47 36.58 -38.67
N LEU A 225 9.16 35.54 -37.89
CA LEU A 225 7.90 34.81 -38.04
C LEU A 225 6.68 35.70 -37.79
N LEU A 226 6.70 36.52 -36.74
CA LEU A 226 5.59 37.41 -36.40
C LEU A 226 5.44 38.54 -37.43
N ASP A 227 6.54 39.10 -37.92
CA ASP A 227 6.54 40.15 -38.94
C ASP A 227 5.95 39.63 -40.26
N GLN A 228 6.36 38.43 -40.70
CA GLN A 228 5.80 37.80 -41.90
C GLN A 228 4.33 37.39 -41.70
N ALA A 229 3.95 36.91 -40.51
CA ALA A 229 2.56 36.59 -40.20
C ALA A 229 1.65 37.82 -40.17
N ALA A 230 2.14 38.96 -39.70
CA ALA A 230 1.43 40.24 -39.73
C ALA A 230 1.28 40.79 -41.16
N ALA A 231 2.26 40.56 -42.03
CA ALA A 231 2.23 40.97 -43.43
C ALA A 231 1.34 40.08 -44.33
N THR A 232 0.88 38.91 -43.85
CA THR A 232 0.12 37.95 -44.64
C THR A 232 -1.37 38.32 -44.69
N PRO A 233 -1.97 38.63 -45.85
CA PRO A 233 -3.36 39.09 -45.95
C PRO A 233 -4.40 38.07 -45.43
N GLN A 234 -4.09 36.78 -45.54
CA GLN A 234 -4.96 35.70 -45.07
C GLN A 234 -5.12 35.68 -43.53
N LEU A 235 -4.18 36.28 -42.79
CA LEU A 235 -4.19 36.37 -41.34
C LEU A 235 -4.74 37.71 -40.83
N GLU A 236 -5.09 38.66 -41.70
CA GLU A 236 -5.60 39.98 -41.30
C GLU A 236 -6.90 39.87 -40.48
N SER A 237 -7.82 39.01 -40.93
CA SER A 237 -9.05 38.67 -40.17
C SER A 237 -8.76 37.94 -38.85
N PHE A 238 -7.68 37.16 -38.80
CA PHE A 238 -7.27 36.39 -37.63
C PHE A 238 -6.69 37.28 -36.51
N TRP A 239 -6.05 38.40 -36.87
CA TRP A 239 -5.64 39.43 -35.92
C TRP A 239 -6.79 40.32 -35.44
N ALA A 240 -7.82 40.49 -36.29
CA ALA A 240 -9.00 41.30 -35.97
C ALA A 240 -10.00 40.60 -35.03
N GLU A 241 -9.92 39.28 -34.87
CA GLU A 241 -10.77 38.54 -33.93
C GLU A 241 -10.48 38.95 -32.47
N THR A 242 -11.51 39.46 -31.80
CA THR A 242 -11.41 39.80 -30.37
C THR A 242 -11.30 38.56 -29.50
N ILE A 243 -10.51 38.65 -28.42
CA ILE A 243 -10.38 37.60 -27.42
C ILE A 243 -11.75 37.28 -26.81
N ASN A 244 -12.20 36.03 -26.93
CA ASN A 244 -13.41 35.55 -26.26
C ASN A 244 -13.12 35.29 -24.78
N TRP A 245 -13.12 36.37 -23.99
CA TRP A 245 -12.84 36.33 -22.55
C TRP A 245 -13.77 35.37 -21.79
N PRO A 246 -15.09 35.32 -22.02
CA PRO A 246 -15.97 34.35 -21.35
C PRO A 246 -15.53 32.89 -21.57
N SER A 247 -15.24 32.53 -22.82
CA SER A 247 -14.81 31.17 -23.16
C SER A 247 -13.46 30.84 -22.52
N LEU A 248 -12.50 31.77 -22.58
CA LEU A 248 -11.16 31.58 -22.03
C LEU A 248 -11.19 31.37 -20.50
N ILE A 249 -11.98 32.17 -19.77
CA ILE A 249 -12.13 32.04 -18.31
C ILE A 249 -12.77 30.71 -17.94
N VAL A 250 -13.90 30.36 -18.59
CA VAL A 250 -14.63 29.12 -18.29
C VAL A 250 -13.77 27.90 -18.60
N GLN A 251 -13.11 27.86 -19.76
CA GLN A 251 -12.25 26.74 -20.14
C GLN A 251 -11.03 26.62 -19.23
N THR A 252 -10.46 27.75 -18.77
CA THR A 252 -9.33 27.72 -17.83
C THR A 252 -9.77 27.12 -16.49
N GLY A 253 -10.95 27.52 -16.00
CA GLY A 253 -11.56 26.92 -14.80
C GLY A 253 -11.84 25.43 -14.97
N VAL A 254 -12.38 25.01 -16.11
CA VAL A 254 -12.59 23.59 -16.45
C VAL A 254 -11.27 22.82 -16.45
N ALA A 255 -10.22 23.33 -17.10
CA ALA A 255 -8.92 22.68 -17.13
C ALA A 255 -8.29 22.56 -15.73
N MET A 256 -8.45 23.59 -14.90
CA MET A 256 -8.01 23.62 -13.50
C MET A 256 -8.73 22.57 -12.63
N MET A 257 -10.03 22.36 -12.87
CA MET A 257 -10.80 21.33 -12.16
C MET A 257 -10.54 19.93 -12.71
N ALA A 258 -10.44 19.79 -14.03
CA ALA A 258 -10.23 18.52 -14.72
C ALA A 258 -8.92 17.85 -14.32
N ILE A 259 -7.81 18.60 -14.15
CA ILE A 259 -6.54 18.00 -13.70
C ILE A 259 -6.65 17.31 -12.34
N VAL A 260 -7.58 17.75 -11.48
CA VAL A 260 -7.82 17.12 -10.18
C VAL A 260 -8.82 15.96 -10.29
N CYS A 261 -9.83 16.11 -11.16
CA CYS A 261 -10.97 15.18 -11.28
C CYS A 261 -10.69 13.98 -12.20
N LEU A 262 -9.74 14.09 -13.13
CA LEU A 262 -9.47 13.04 -14.11
C LEU A 262 -8.98 11.75 -13.42
N PRO A 263 -9.58 10.58 -13.67
CA PRO A 263 -9.19 9.33 -13.01
C PRO A 263 -7.70 9.01 -13.16
N ARG A 264 -7.14 9.15 -14.37
CA ARG A 264 -5.70 8.99 -14.60
C ARG A 264 -4.84 9.96 -13.78
N GLN A 265 -5.27 11.21 -13.67
CA GLN A 265 -4.51 12.24 -12.96
C GLN A 265 -4.59 12.03 -11.46
N PHE A 266 -5.77 11.68 -10.94
CA PHE A 266 -5.94 11.29 -9.55
C PHE A 266 -5.07 10.08 -9.22
N HIS A 267 -5.05 9.05 -10.07
CA HIS A 267 -4.20 7.87 -9.88
C HIS A 267 -2.71 8.23 -9.80
N VAL A 268 -2.16 8.96 -10.79
CA VAL A 268 -0.74 9.30 -10.80
C VAL A 268 -0.36 10.34 -9.73
N THR A 269 -1.21 11.33 -9.48
CA THR A 269 -0.91 12.43 -8.55
C THR A 269 -1.08 12.01 -7.10
N VAL A 270 -2.14 11.23 -6.81
CA VAL A 270 -2.59 10.92 -5.44
C VAL A 270 -2.20 9.50 -5.04
N VAL A 271 -2.60 8.49 -5.83
CA VAL A 271 -2.45 7.07 -5.48
C VAL A 271 -0.98 6.62 -5.59
N GLU A 272 -0.30 6.98 -6.68
CA GLU A 272 1.09 6.57 -6.94
C GLU A 272 2.15 7.41 -6.18
N ASN A 273 1.71 8.45 -5.44
CA ASN A 273 2.63 9.27 -4.67
C ASN A 273 3.14 8.51 -3.43
N ILE A 274 4.41 8.10 -3.43
CA ILE A 274 5.03 7.41 -2.29
C ILE A 274 5.29 8.37 -1.11
N GLU A 275 5.85 9.56 -1.38
CA GLU A 275 6.19 10.55 -0.35
C GLU A 275 5.48 11.89 -0.56
N PRO A 276 4.75 12.42 0.44
CA PRO A 276 4.05 13.70 0.31
C PRO A 276 4.99 14.88 -0.02
N LYS A 277 6.27 14.78 0.35
CA LYS A 277 7.29 15.80 0.07
C LYS A 277 7.59 15.97 -1.43
N ASN A 278 7.35 14.94 -2.25
CA ASN A 278 7.60 14.98 -3.70
C ASN A 278 6.76 16.05 -4.41
N THR A 279 5.58 16.40 -3.85
CA THR A 279 4.71 17.46 -4.38
C THR A 279 5.35 18.84 -4.38
N ARG A 280 6.38 19.09 -3.54
CA ARG A 280 7.07 20.39 -3.47
C ARG A 280 7.89 20.69 -4.71
N LEU A 281 8.55 19.68 -5.28
CA LEU A 281 9.31 19.83 -6.52
C LEU A 281 8.37 19.91 -7.72
N ALA A 282 7.32 19.07 -7.72
CA ALA A 282 6.31 19.03 -8.77
C ALA A 282 5.63 20.38 -9.00
N ARG A 283 5.44 21.18 -7.94
CA ARG A 283 4.92 22.56 -8.01
C ARG A 283 5.63 23.45 -9.02
N TRP A 284 6.92 23.24 -9.26
CA TRP A 284 7.72 24.06 -10.19
C TRP A 284 8.01 23.35 -11.50
N VAL A 285 8.38 22.07 -11.42
CA VAL A 285 8.79 21.29 -12.60
C VAL A 285 7.63 21.09 -13.57
N PHE A 286 6.43 20.79 -13.09
CA PHE A 286 5.30 20.52 -13.97
C PHE A 286 4.77 21.80 -14.67
N PRO A 287 4.63 22.96 -13.99
CA PRO A 287 4.35 24.21 -14.69
C PRO A 287 5.43 24.63 -15.69
N ALA A 288 6.72 24.44 -15.37
CA ALA A 288 7.80 24.71 -16.31
C ALA A 288 7.71 23.82 -17.56
N TYR A 289 7.39 22.53 -17.39
CA TYR A 289 7.13 21.62 -18.50
C TYR A 289 6.01 22.14 -19.41
N LEU A 290 4.88 22.55 -18.83
CA LEU A 290 3.73 23.06 -19.59
C LEU A 290 4.05 24.38 -20.31
N ALA A 291 4.79 25.28 -19.67
CA ALA A 291 5.22 26.54 -20.29
C ALA A 291 6.14 26.30 -21.49
N LEU A 292 7.09 25.36 -21.38
CA LEU A 292 7.96 24.97 -22.49
C LEU A 292 7.18 24.32 -23.64
N ALA A 293 6.22 23.45 -23.32
CA ALA A 293 5.35 22.85 -24.33
C ALA A 293 4.43 23.88 -25.01
N GLY A 294 3.93 24.87 -24.25
CA GLY A 294 3.06 25.93 -24.78
C GLY A 294 3.80 26.98 -25.63
N LEU A 295 5.10 27.19 -25.41
CA LEU A 295 5.90 28.24 -26.05
C LEU A 295 5.88 28.17 -27.59
N PHE A 296 5.95 26.95 -28.15
CA PHE A 296 6.02 26.75 -29.60
C PHE A 296 4.67 26.47 -30.27
N VAL A 297 3.56 26.51 -29.52
CA VAL A 297 2.23 26.28 -30.10
C VAL A 297 1.88 27.37 -31.13
N ILE A 298 2.10 28.64 -30.78
CA ILE A 298 1.81 29.79 -31.66
C ILE A 298 2.71 29.79 -32.91
N PRO A 299 4.06 29.69 -32.80
CA PRO A 299 4.93 29.60 -33.98
C PRO A 299 4.51 28.51 -34.98
N ILE A 300 4.22 27.30 -34.49
CA ILE A 300 3.83 26.17 -35.36
C ILE A 300 2.47 26.45 -36.02
N ALA A 301 1.51 27.03 -35.29
CA ALA A 301 0.19 27.35 -35.82
C ALA A 301 0.23 28.41 -36.93
N LEU A 302 0.98 29.51 -36.71
CA LEU A 302 1.14 30.58 -37.68
C LEU A 302 1.88 30.10 -38.93
N ALA A 303 3.01 29.39 -38.74
CA ALA A 303 3.75 28.79 -39.85
C ALA A 303 2.89 27.84 -40.69
N GLY A 304 2.08 27.00 -40.03
CA GLY A 304 1.17 26.08 -40.70
C GLY A 304 0.13 26.79 -41.55
N LYS A 305 -0.44 27.90 -41.05
CA LYS A 305 -1.40 28.72 -41.80
C LYS A 305 -0.78 29.43 -43.01
N MET A 306 0.47 29.86 -42.91
CA MET A 306 1.16 30.59 -43.98
C MET A 306 1.71 29.67 -45.07
N LEU A 307 2.27 28.51 -44.69
CA LEU A 307 3.08 27.68 -45.58
C LEU A 307 2.32 26.48 -46.16
N LEU A 308 1.27 26.00 -45.49
CA LEU A 308 0.53 24.82 -45.94
C LEU A 308 -0.70 25.19 -46.79
N PRO A 309 -1.09 24.36 -47.78
CA PRO A 309 -2.26 24.61 -48.61
C PRO A 309 -3.58 24.67 -47.82
N PRO A 310 -4.57 25.46 -48.29
CA PRO A 310 -5.92 25.45 -47.72
C PRO A 310 -6.56 24.07 -47.92
N GLY A 311 -6.87 23.38 -46.81
CA GLY A 311 -7.42 22.02 -46.80
C GLY A 311 -6.66 21.03 -45.92
N VAL A 312 -5.43 21.35 -45.51
CA VAL A 312 -4.71 20.57 -44.50
C VAL A 312 -5.35 20.78 -43.12
N ILE A 313 -5.67 19.69 -42.43
CA ILE A 313 -6.29 19.74 -41.10
C ILE A 313 -5.31 20.41 -40.11
N PRO A 314 -5.71 21.48 -39.40
CA PRO A 314 -4.81 22.22 -38.50
C PRO A 314 -4.15 21.36 -37.41
N ASP A 315 -4.86 20.34 -36.92
CA ASP A 315 -4.34 19.39 -35.92
C ASP A 315 -3.09 18.62 -36.41
N SER A 316 -2.84 18.59 -37.73
CA SER A 316 -1.71 17.87 -38.34
C SER A 316 -0.46 18.74 -38.59
N PHE A 317 -0.48 20.04 -38.27
CA PHE A 317 0.62 20.98 -38.60
C PHE A 317 1.98 20.57 -38.03
N VAL A 318 1.99 19.97 -36.84
CA VAL A 318 3.22 19.50 -36.18
C VAL A 318 3.96 18.43 -37.02
N ILE A 319 3.23 17.63 -37.80
CA ILE A 319 3.79 16.59 -38.68
C ILE A 319 3.94 17.10 -40.12
N SER A 320 2.96 17.85 -40.62
CA SER A 320 2.91 18.28 -42.02
C SER A 320 3.94 19.36 -42.36
N LEU A 321 4.29 20.26 -41.43
CA LEU A 321 5.33 21.28 -41.65
C LEU A 321 6.71 20.66 -41.95
N PRO A 322 7.26 19.75 -41.10
CA PRO A 322 8.49 19.04 -41.43
C PRO A 322 8.41 18.24 -42.74
N LEU A 323 7.26 17.63 -43.06
CA LEU A 323 7.06 16.89 -44.31
C LEU A 323 7.08 17.81 -45.54
N ALA A 324 6.48 19.00 -45.45
CA ALA A 324 6.44 19.99 -46.52
C ALA A 324 7.85 20.51 -46.87
N HIS A 325 8.73 20.64 -45.87
CA HIS A 325 10.13 21.02 -46.05
C HIS A 325 11.09 19.84 -46.24
N ALA A 326 10.59 18.64 -46.57
CA ALA A 326 11.40 17.46 -46.84
C ALA A 326 12.31 16.98 -45.67
N HIS A 327 11.87 17.14 -44.43
CA HIS A 327 12.51 16.61 -43.22
C HIS A 327 11.72 15.42 -42.61
N PRO A 328 11.74 14.23 -43.24
CA PRO A 328 10.94 13.07 -42.80
C PRO A 328 11.38 12.50 -41.45
N ALA A 329 12.65 12.65 -41.06
CA ALA A 329 13.14 12.22 -39.75
C ALA A 329 12.52 13.05 -38.60
N LEU A 330 12.39 14.36 -38.80
CA LEU A 330 11.73 15.25 -37.85
C LEU A 330 10.21 15.00 -37.79
N ALA A 331 9.58 14.71 -38.94
CA ALA A 331 8.19 14.28 -38.99
C ALA A 331 7.95 12.95 -38.25
N MET A 332 8.87 11.99 -38.38
CA MET A 332 8.83 10.73 -37.62
C MET A 332 9.00 10.98 -36.11
N LEU A 333 9.91 11.87 -35.71
CA LEU A 333 10.08 12.26 -34.31
C LEU A 333 8.81 12.92 -33.75
N ALA A 334 8.17 13.81 -34.52
CA ALA A 334 6.89 14.42 -34.18
C ALA A 334 5.78 13.38 -34.02
N PHE A 335 5.71 12.40 -34.92
CA PHE A 335 4.79 11.28 -34.82
C PHE A 335 5.04 10.43 -33.57
N ILE A 336 6.29 10.07 -33.27
CA ILE A 336 6.63 9.36 -32.04
C ILE A 336 6.21 10.17 -30.82
N GLY A 337 6.45 11.49 -30.81
CA GLY A 337 6.01 12.39 -29.74
C GLY A 337 4.49 12.38 -29.52
N GLY A 338 3.71 12.50 -30.60
CA GLY A 338 2.25 12.46 -30.53
C GLY A 338 1.65 11.08 -30.22
N ALA A 339 2.21 10.02 -30.81
CA ALA A 339 1.80 8.64 -30.54
C ALA A 339 2.14 8.22 -29.11
N SER A 340 3.30 8.65 -28.61
CA SER A 340 3.72 8.57 -27.21
C SER A 340 2.70 9.28 -26.31
N ALA A 341 2.33 10.53 -26.62
CA ALA A 341 1.33 11.29 -25.87
C ALA A 341 -0.04 10.61 -25.76
N ALA A 342 -0.46 9.89 -26.81
CA ALA A 342 -1.68 9.11 -26.83
C ALA A 342 -1.55 7.78 -26.05
N THR A 343 -0.51 6.98 -26.32
CA THR A 343 -0.30 5.64 -25.75
C THR A 343 -0.26 5.66 -24.23
N GLY A 344 0.60 6.50 -23.60
CA GLY A 344 0.70 6.54 -22.14
C GLY A 344 -0.58 6.99 -21.46
N MET A 345 -1.29 7.96 -22.06
CA MET A 345 -2.58 8.39 -21.54
C MET A 345 -3.61 7.26 -21.58
N VAL A 346 -3.71 6.53 -22.70
CA VAL A 346 -4.68 5.42 -22.85
C VAL A 346 -4.37 4.29 -21.86
N ILE A 347 -3.10 3.94 -21.69
CA ILE A 347 -2.67 2.89 -20.75
C ILE A 347 -3.09 3.24 -19.33
N VAL A 348 -2.67 4.40 -18.82
CA VAL A 348 -2.94 4.79 -17.42
C VAL A 348 -4.43 4.95 -17.16
N GLU A 349 -5.18 5.49 -18.13
CA GLU A 349 -6.62 5.66 -18.01
C GLU A 349 -7.37 4.32 -18.01
N ALA A 350 -7.00 3.38 -18.89
CA ALA A 350 -7.61 2.05 -18.91
C ALA A 350 -7.35 1.29 -17.60
N VAL A 351 -6.16 1.44 -17.01
CA VAL A 351 -5.81 0.84 -15.71
C VAL A 351 -6.62 1.48 -14.58
N ALA A 352 -6.68 2.81 -14.52
CA ALA A 352 -7.47 3.52 -13.51
C ALA A 352 -8.95 3.16 -13.58
N LEU A 353 -9.55 3.17 -14.79
CA LEU A 353 -10.96 2.83 -14.98
C LEU A 353 -11.25 1.35 -14.70
N SER A 354 -10.38 0.43 -15.12
CA SER A 354 -10.58 -1.00 -14.84
C SER A 354 -10.53 -1.31 -13.34
N THR A 355 -9.70 -0.60 -12.58
CA THR A 355 -9.63 -0.69 -11.12
C THR A 355 -10.91 -0.17 -10.47
N MET A 356 -11.45 0.95 -10.97
CA MET A 356 -12.75 1.47 -10.51
C MET A 356 -13.90 0.51 -10.82
N VAL A 357 -13.97 -0.02 -12.04
CA VAL A 357 -15.01 -0.96 -12.46
C VAL A 357 -14.93 -2.25 -11.63
N SER A 358 -13.73 -2.78 -11.38
CA SER A 358 -13.56 -3.99 -10.58
C SER A 358 -13.97 -3.78 -9.12
N ASN A 359 -13.48 -2.72 -8.48
CA ASN A 359 -13.61 -2.54 -7.04
C ASN A 359 -14.95 -1.88 -6.65
N ASP A 360 -15.41 -0.89 -7.42
CA ASP A 360 -16.57 -0.08 -7.05
C ASP A 360 -17.89 -0.64 -7.63
N MET A 361 -17.83 -1.35 -8.78
CA MET A 361 -19.02 -1.87 -9.47
C MET A 361 -19.18 -3.39 -9.36
N LEU A 362 -18.17 -4.16 -9.79
CA LEU A 362 -18.30 -5.61 -9.97
C LEU A 362 -18.14 -6.41 -8.67
N LEU A 363 -17.22 -6.03 -7.80
CA LEU A 363 -16.97 -6.73 -6.54
C LEU A 363 -18.18 -6.70 -5.58
N PRO A 364 -18.85 -5.57 -5.33
CA PRO A 364 -20.07 -5.54 -4.51
C PRO A 364 -21.21 -6.37 -5.08
N TRP A 365 -21.32 -6.40 -6.42
CA TRP A 365 -22.33 -7.21 -7.10
C TRP A 365 -22.08 -8.71 -6.90
N LEU A 366 -20.82 -9.14 -6.96
CA LEU A 366 -20.43 -10.53 -6.70
C LEU A 366 -20.74 -10.95 -5.26
N LEU A 367 -20.36 -10.11 -4.29
CA LEU A 367 -20.57 -10.37 -2.85
C LEU A 367 -22.06 -10.46 -2.46
N ARG A 368 -22.96 -9.82 -3.21
CA ARG A 368 -24.42 -9.92 -3.00
C ARG A 368 -25.03 -11.23 -3.52
N ARG A 369 -24.34 -11.94 -4.41
CA ARG A 369 -24.91 -13.05 -5.19
C ARG A 369 -24.32 -14.42 -4.84
N GLN A 370 -23.22 -14.49 -4.09
CA GLN A 370 -22.54 -15.74 -3.75
C GLN A 370 -22.24 -15.83 -2.25
N ASN A 371 -22.59 -16.97 -1.63
CA ASN A 371 -22.09 -17.33 -0.30
C ASN A 371 -20.56 -17.44 -0.34
N ALA A 372 -19.92 -16.84 0.66
CA ALA A 372 -18.48 -16.60 0.76
C ALA A 372 -17.64 -17.85 1.08
N GLU A 373 -17.81 -18.94 0.32
CA GLU A 373 -17.15 -20.23 0.56
C GLU A 373 -16.10 -20.62 -0.49
N ARG A 374 -15.79 -19.77 -1.48
CA ARG A 374 -14.76 -20.11 -2.49
C ARG A 374 -13.33 -19.81 -2.01
N PRO A 375 -12.34 -20.65 -2.37
CA PRO A 375 -10.93 -20.43 -2.03
C PRO A 375 -10.38 -19.11 -2.58
N PHE A 376 -9.55 -18.43 -1.78
CA PHE A 376 -8.93 -17.13 -2.10
C PHE A 376 -8.20 -17.10 -3.45
N GLU A 377 -7.53 -18.19 -3.82
CA GLU A 377 -6.82 -18.29 -5.10
C GLU A 377 -7.75 -18.15 -6.31
N VAL A 378 -8.99 -18.66 -6.22
CA VAL A 378 -9.98 -18.52 -7.29
C VAL A 378 -10.48 -17.08 -7.37
N PHE A 379 -10.71 -16.44 -6.23
CA PHE A 379 -11.11 -15.03 -6.14
C PHE A 379 -10.03 -14.11 -6.72
N ARG A 380 -8.76 -14.38 -6.40
CA ARG A 380 -7.57 -13.68 -6.91
C ARG A 380 -7.50 -13.74 -8.44
N HIS A 381 -7.55 -14.94 -9.02
CA HIS A 381 -7.53 -15.11 -10.48
C HIS A 381 -8.75 -14.47 -11.16
N TRP A 382 -9.92 -14.54 -10.53
CA TRP A 382 -11.13 -13.89 -11.02
C TRP A 382 -10.97 -12.36 -11.09
N MET A 383 -10.47 -11.73 -10.03
CA MET A 383 -10.31 -10.27 -9.97
C MET A 383 -9.33 -9.75 -11.04
N LEU A 384 -8.22 -10.46 -11.28
CA LEU A 384 -7.30 -10.13 -12.38
C LEU A 384 -7.98 -10.28 -13.74
N SER A 385 -8.73 -11.36 -13.94
CA SER A 385 -9.46 -11.60 -15.19
C SER A 385 -10.49 -10.51 -15.46
N VAL A 386 -11.22 -10.07 -14.42
CA VAL A 386 -12.17 -8.97 -14.48
C VAL A 386 -11.50 -7.66 -14.90
N ARG A 387 -10.34 -7.32 -14.33
CA ARG A 387 -9.59 -6.11 -14.76
C ARG A 387 -9.16 -6.20 -16.22
N ARG A 388 -8.63 -7.35 -16.67
CA ARG A 388 -8.21 -7.57 -18.06
C ARG A 388 -9.35 -7.45 -19.05
N VAL A 389 -10.49 -8.08 -18.75
CA VAL A 389 -11.70 -7.98 -19.58
C VAL A 389 -12.22 -6.55 -19.60
N SER A 390 -12.23 -5.87 -18.45
CA SER A 390 -12.66 -4.46 -18.36
C SER A 390 -11.81 -3.55 -19.27
N ILE A 391 -10.47 -3.71 -19.28
CA ILE A 391 -9.58 -2.96 -20.17
C ILE A 391 -9.97 -3.15 -21.65
N VAL A 392 -10.18 -4.40 -22.07
CA VAL A 392 -10.56 -4.72 -23.47
C VAL A 392 -11.92 -4.09 -23.80
N VAL A 393 -12.91 -4.24 -22.93
CA VAL A 393 -14.25 -3.67 -23.13
C VAL A 393 -14.21 -2.14 -23.22
N ILE A 394 -13.46 -1.48 -22.34
CA ILE A 394 -13.32 -0.01 -22.35
C ILE A 394 -12.70 0.48 -23.66
N LEU A 395 -11.65 -0.18 -24.16
CA LEU A 395 -10.99 0.22 -25.41
C LEU A 395 -11.83 -0.09 -26.64
N LEU A 396 -12.60 -1.19 -26.64
CA LEU A 396 -13.58 -1.47 -27.69
C LEU A 396 -14.72 -0.44 -27.69
N LEU A 397 -15.23 -0.04 -26.52
CA LEU A 397 -16.22 1.04 -26.41
C LEU A 397 -15.65 2.38 -26.88
N ALA A 398 -14.37 2.67 -26.61
CA ALA A 398 -13.71 3.86 -27.12
C ALA A 398 -13.55 3.82 -28.65
N TYR A 399 -13.27 2.65 -29.23
CA TYR A 399 -13.29 2.45 -30.69
C TYR A 399 -14.68 2.66 -31.29
N VAL A 400 -15.74 2.17 -30.62
CA VAL A 400 -17.13 2.45 -31.04
C VAL A 400 -17.42 3.96 -30.95
N CYS A 401 -16.99 4.65 -29.90
CA CYS A 401 -17.11 6.10 -29.79
C CYS A 401 -16.35 6.83 -30.91
N TYR A 402 -15.13 6.38 -31.25
CA TYR A 402 -14.36 6.90 -32.38
C TYR A 402 -15.15 6.79 -33.69
N ARG A 403 -15.85 5.68 -33.90
CA ARG A 403 -16.72 5.48 -35.08
C ARG A 403 -17.93 6.39 -35.08
N LEU A 404 -18.57 6.61 -33.93
CA LEU A 404 -19.80 7.42 -33.81
C LEU A 404 -19.54 8.94 -33.90
N LEU A 405 -18.38 9.41 -33.43
CA LEU A 405 -18.02 10.83 -33.41
C LEU A 405 -17.62 11.38 -34.79
N GLY A 406 -17.31 10.51 -35.76
CA GLY A 406 -17.02 10.89 -37.14
C GLY A 406 -15.69 11.64 -37.34
N SER A 407 -15.32 11.87 -38.61
CA SER A 407 -14.08 12.55 -39.01
C SER A 407 -14.12 14.06 -38.79
N ASN A 408 -15.30 14.70 -38.84
CA ASN A 408 -15.45 16.17 -38.92
C ASN A 408 -15.26 16.91 -37.58
N ALA A 409 -15.38 16.25 -36.43
CA ALA A 409 -15.16 16.91 -35.14
C ALA A 409 -13.66 17.14 -34.88
N SER A 410 -13.25 18.38 -34.59
CA SER A 410 -11.87 18.70 -34.24
C SER A 410 -11.42 17.97 -32.97
N LEU A 411 -10.13 17.64 -32.88
CA LEU A 411 -9.60 16.93 -31.70
C LEU A 411 -9.94 17.68 -30.39
N ALA A 412 -9.93 19.01 -30.45
CA ALA A 412 -10.15 19.85 -29.30
C ALA A 412 -11.58 19.89 -28.77
N THR A 413 -12.58 19.89 -29.64
CA THR A 413 -13.99 19.94 -29.22
C THR A 413 -14.37 18.69 -28.42
N ILE A 414 -13.92 17.52 -28.88
CA ILE A 414 -14.12 16.25 -28.16
C ILE A 414 -13.43 16.30 -26.80
N GLY A 415 -12.22 16.84 -26.74
CA GLY A 415 -11.46 17.04 -25.50
C GLY A 415 -12.21 17.90 -24.47
N GLN A 416 -12.75 19.03 -24.91
CA GLN A 416 -13.51 19.96 -24.06
C GLN A 416 -14.81 19.32 -23.52
N ILE A 417 -15.55 18.57 -24.33
CA ILE A 417 -16.78 17.88 -23.90
C ILE A 417 -16.48 16.86 -22.80
N SER A 418 -15.40 16.08 -22.96
CA SER A 418 -14.97 15.11 -21.95
C SER A 418 -14.48 15.79 -20.66
N PHE A 419 -13.74 16.90 -20.76
CA PHE A 419 -13.32 17.65 -19.57
C PHE A 419 -14.53 18.25 -18.83
N ALA A 420 -15.53 18.73 -19.56
CA ALA A 420 -16.78 19.21 -18.97
C ALA A 420 -17.54 18.11 -18.22
N ALA A 421 -17.52 16.87 -18.73
CA ALA A 421 -18.14 15.71 -18.10
C ALA A 421 -17.48 15.40 -16.74
N ILE A 422 -16.16 15.35 -16.73
CA ILE A 422 -15.38 14.99 -15.53
C ILE A 422 -15.37 16.11 -14.50
N THR A 423 -15.46 17.37 -14.95
CA THR A 423 -15.58 18.53 -14.05
C THR A 423 -16.88 18.53 -13.26
N GLN A 424 -17.90 17.75 -13.67
CA GLN A 424 -19.10 17.55 -12.85
C GLN A 424 -18.78 16.91 -11.48
N LEU A 425 -17.64 16.24 -11.32
CA LEU A 425 -17.21 15.69 -10.04
C LEU A 425 -16.59 16.76 -9.10
N ALA A 426 -16.20 17.91 -9.65
CA ALA A 426 -15.48 18.95 -8.92
C ALA A 426 -16.25 19.50 -7.71
N PRO A 427 -17.56 19.85 -7.79
CA PRO A 427 -18.29 20.35 -6.63
C PRO A 427 -18.30 19.36 -5.47
N ALA A 428 -18.50 18.08 -5.76
CA ALA A 428 -18.47 17.01 -4.77
C ALA A 428 -17.07 16.84 -4.16
N MET A 429 -16.01 16.90 -4.97
CA MET A 429 -14.64 16.76 -4.49
C MET A 429 -14.15 17.96 -3.67
N PHE A 430 -14.41 19.20 -4.10
CA PHE A 430 -14.09 20.39 -3.30
C PHE A 430 -14.94 20.46 -2.04
N GLY A 431 -16.23 20.10 -2.11
CA GLY A 431 -17.09 19.91 -0.94
C GLY A 431 -16.50 18.91 0.05
N ALA A 432 -15.86 17.84 -0.44
CA ALA A 432 -15.23 16.86 0.43
C ALA A 432 -14.01 17.43 1.18
N LEU A 433 -13.26 18.33 0.57
CA LEU A 433 -12.06 18.95 1.12
C LEU A 433 -12.35 20.15 2.03
N LEU A 434 -13.40 20.92 1.75
CA LEU A 434 -13.64 22.24 2.34
C LEU A 434 -14.91 22.33 3.18
N TRP A 435 -15.97 21.59 2.86
CA TRP A 435 -17.29 21.82 3.44
C TRP A 435 -17.71 20.69 4.41
N LYS A 436 -17.79 21.01 5.71
CA LYS A 436 -18.15 20.04 6.75
C LYS A 436 -19.59 19.52 6.64
N GLN A 437 -20.54 20.39 6.29
CA GLN A 437 -21.98 20.10 6.27
C GLN A 437 -22.47 19.49 4.94
N ALA A 438 -21.60 19.38 3.92
CA ALA A 438 -21.96 18.75 2.65
C ALA A 438 -22.36 17.28 2.87
N ASN A 439 -23.42 16.82 2.20
CA ASN A 439 -23.98 15.49 2.40
C ASN A 439 -24.18 14.71 1.09
N ARG A 440 -24.39 13.39 1.22
CA ARG A 440 -24.47 12.50 0.05
C ARG A 440 -25.68 12.80 -0.85
N ARG A 441 -26.81 13.23 -0.27
CA ARG A 441 -28.04 13.52 -1.04
C ARG A 441 -27.83 14.71 -1.95
N GLY A 442 -27.14 15.74 -1.46
CA GLY A 442 -26.70 16.87 -2.28
C GLY A 442 -25.80 16.43 -3.41
N VAL A 443 -24.80 15.58 -3.12
CA VAL A 443 -23.91 15.08 -4.18
C VAL A 443 -24.69 14.33 -5.26
N PHE A 444 -25.60 13.43 -4.90
CA PHE A 444 -26.44 12.73 -5.89
C PHE A 444 -27.27 13.70 -6.73
N ALA A 445 -27.98 14.63 -6.09
CA ALA A 445 -28.82 15.59 -6.81
C ALA A 445 -28.00 16.46 -7.79
N GLY A 446 -26.86 16.98 -7.33
CA GLY A 446 -25.95 17.77 -8.15
C GLY A 446 -25.37 16.97 -9.33
N LEU A 447 -24.83 15.79 -9.08
CA LEU A 447 -24.25 14.94 -10.13
C LEU A 447 -25.30 14.52 -11.17
N THR A 448 -26.47 14.08 -10.74
CA THR A 448 -27.53 13.66 -11.66
C THR A 448 -27.98 14.82 -12.54
N ALA A 449 -28.26 15.99 -11.96
CA ALA A 449 -28.69 17.15 -12.73
C ALA A 449 -27.59 17.70 -13.65
N GLY A 450 -26.35 17.79 -13.16
CA GLY A 450 -25.20 18.22 -13.94
C GLY A 450 -24.93 17.31 -15.14
N CYS A 451 -24.92 15.99 -14.93
CA CYS A 451 -24.71 15.01 -16.00
C CYS A 451 -25.87 15.00 -17.01
N LEU A 452 -27.13 15.13 -16.59
CA LEU A 452 -28.26 15.21 -17.51
C LEU A 452 -28.19 16.46 -18.39
N VAL A 453 -27.91 17.63 -17.79
CA VAL A 453 -27.76 18.88 -18.54
C VAL A 453 -26.54 18.82 -19.46
N TRP A 454 -25.41 18.28 -19.01
CA TRP A 454 -24.21 18.07 -19.84
C TRP A 454 -24.52 17.16 -21.04
N PHE A 455 -25.18 16.02 -20.82
CA PHE A 455 -25.52 15.08 -21.88
C PHE A 455 -26.45 15.73 -22.91
N TYR A 456 -27.47 16.44 -22.42
CA TYR A 456 -28.47 17.11 -23.26
C TYR A 456 -27.89 18.28 -24.07
N THR A 457 -27.03 19.10 -23.46
CA THR A 457 -26.52 20.34 -24.09
C THR A 457 -25.23 20.16 -24.86
N LEU A 458 -24.38 19.17 -24.55
CA LEU A 458 -23.05 19.03 -25.15
C LEU A 458 -22.87 17.73 -25.95
N VAL A 459 -23.37 16.60 -25.47
CA VAL A 459 -23.19 15.31 -26.17
C VAL A 459 -24.23 15.12 -27.28
N LEU A 460 -25.51 15.36 -26.95
CA LEU A 460 -26.63 15.16 -27.86
C LEU A 460 -26.49 15.95 -29.18
N PRO A 461 -26.08 17.24 -29.20
CA PRO A 461 -25.87 17.97 -30.46
C PRO A 461 -24.82 17.34 -31.38
N VAL A 462 -23.71 16.85 -30.81
CA VAL A 462 -22.62 16.24 -31.59
C VAL A 462 -23.06 14.93 -32.21
N VAL A 463 -23.78 14.10 -31.44
CA VAL A 463 -24.34 12.83 -31.93
C VAL A 463 -25.46 13.04 -32.94
N ALA A 464 -26.34 14.03 -32.70
CA ALA A 464 -27.39 14.39 -33.63
C ALA A 464 -26.80 14.84 -34.98
N HIS A 465 -25.74 15.66 -34.95
CA HIS A 465 -25.05 16.08 -36.17
C HIS A 465 -24.40 14.91 -36.91
N SER A 466 -23.76 13.96 -36.21
CA SER A 466 -23.13 12.80 -36.86
C SER A 466 -24.12 11.79 -37.44
N LEU A 467 -25.34 11.70 -36.88
CA LEU A 467 -26.44 10.87 -37.37
C LEU A 467 -27.36 11.58 -38.37
N GLY A 468 -27.14 12.87 -38.64
CA GLY A 468 -27.97 13.68 -39.54
C GLY A 468 -29.35 14.04 -38.97
N TRP A 469 -29.53 14.03 -37.64
CA TRP A 469 -30.78 14.44 -36.98
C TRP A 469 -30.85 15.97 -36.83
N SER A 470 -32.02 16.55 -37.14
CA SER A 470 -32.27 17.97 -36.86
C SER A 470 -32.39 18.23 -35.36
N LEU A 471 -31.69 19.26 -34.88
CA LEU A 471 -31.73 19.73 -33.48
C LEU A 471 -33.13 20.18 -33.04
N ALA A 472 -33.97 20.61 -33.98
CA ALA A 472 -35.35 21.03 -33.72
C ALA A 472 -36.27 19.88 -33.23
N LYS A 473 -35.86 18.61 -33.39
CA LYS A 473 -36.58 17.46 -32.83
C LYS A 473 -36.48 17.37 -31.31
N PHE A 474 -35.55 18.10 -30.68
CA PHE A 474 -35.32 18.07 -29.24
C PHE A 474 -35.88 19.34 -28.58
N PRO A 475 -36.88 19.21 -27.67
CA PRO A 475 -37.64 20.35 -27.17
C PRO A 475 -36.80 21.28 -26.29
N GLY A 476 -36.65 22.55 -26.69
CA GLY A 476 -35.96 23.58 -25.89
C GLY A 476 -34.43 23.58 -25.97
N LEU A 477 -33.82 22.64 -26.72
CA LEU A 477 -32.36 22.58 -26.88
C LEU A 477 -31.78 23.79 -27.62
N GLU A 478 -32.44 24.19 -28.70
CA GLU A 478 -32.02 25.34 -29.50
C GLU A 478 -32.14 26.65 -28.72
N PHE A 479 -33.21 26.78 -27.91
CA PHE A 479 -33.39 27.89 -26.99
C PHE A 479 -32.27 27.94 -25.94
N LEU A 480 -31.96 26.82 -25.27
CA LEU A 480 -30.92 26.75 -24.25
C LEU A 480 -29.52 27.09 -24.78
N LEU A 481 -29.20 26.72 -26.02
CA LEU A 481 -27.87 26.92 -26.60
C LEU A 481 -27.71 28.27 -27.31
N TYR A 482 -28.74 28.74 -28.01
CA TYR A 482 -28.61 29.87 -28.95
C TYR A 482 -29.36 31.13 -28.54
N GLN A 483 -30.10 31.14 -27.43
CA GLN A 483 -30.79 32.36 -26.98
C GLN A 483 -29.80 33.53 -26.76
N PRO A 484 -30.13 34.75 -27.22
CA PRO A 484 -29.30 35.92 -26.99
C PRO A 484 -29.36 36.34 -25.52
N ILE A 485 -28.38 35.90 -24.75
CA ILE A 485 -27.95 36.55 -23.51
C ILE A 485 -27.11 37.75 -23.97
N GLY A 486 -27.23 38.93 -23.36
CA GLY A 486 -26.64 40.20 -23.83
C GLY A 486 -25.10 40.26 -24.05
N PHE A 487 -24.41 39.11 -24.04
CA PHE A 487 -23.01 38.91 -24.43
C PHE A 487 -22.89 37.70 -25.38
N GLN A 488 -22.01 37.79 -26.39
CA GLN A 488 -21.72 36.68 -27.31
C GLN A 488 -20.97 35.56 -26.58
N VAL A 489 -21.58 34.37 -26.47
CA VAL A 489 -20.97 33.20 -25.82
C VAL A 489 -21.21 31.98 -26.69
N ASP A 490 -20.15 31.20 -26.91
CA ASP A 490 -20.18 29.95 -27.69
C ASP A 490 -21.15 28.92 -27.06
N PRO A 491 -21.96 28.19 -27.85
CA PRO A 491 -22.78 27.07 -27.38
C PRO A 491 -22.06 26.10 -26.44
N LEU A 492 -20.78 25.78 -26.69
CA LEU A 492 -20.02 24.88 -25.84
C LEU A 492 -19.79 25.49 -24.45
N THR A 493 -19.37 26.75 -24.39
CA THR A 493 -19.19 27.47 -23.12
C THR A 493 -20.51 27.56 -22.35
N ARG A 494 -21.63 27.83 -23.04
CA ARG A 494 -22.96 27.89 -22.42
C ARG A 494 -23.36 26.55 -21.81
N GLY A 495 -23.22 25.45 -22.54
CA GLY A 495 -23.55 24.10 -22.04
C GLY A 495 -22.72 23.70 -20.81
N VAL A 496 -21.42 24.07 -20.80
CA VAL A 496 -20.55 23.86 -19.64
C VAL A 496 -21.03 24.65 -18.42
N VAL A 497 -21.33 25.95 -18.59
CA VAL A 497 -21.80 26.80 -17.50
C VAL A 497 -23.14 26.31 -16.95
N LEU A 498 -24.09 25.97 -17.82
CA LEU A 498 -25.42 25.48 -17.41
C LEU A 498 -25.33 24.16 -16.64
N SER A 499 -24.54 23.20 -17.13
CA SER A 499 -24.36 21.91 -16.46
C SER A 499 -23.70 22.06 -15.08
N LEU A 500 -22.61 22.84 -14.99
CA LEU A 500 -21.93 23.08 -13.71
C LEU A 500 -22.76 23.92 -12.75
N ALA A 501 -23.48 24.93 -13.23
CA ALA A 501 -24.38 25.73 -12.39
C ALA A 501 -25.51 24.87 -11.83
N SER A 502 -26.15 24.04 -12.66
CA SER A 502 -27.19 23.08 -12.22
C SER A 502 -26.65 22.11 -11.15
N ASN A 503 -25.44 21.58 -11.36
CA ASN A 503 -24.78 20.71 -10.42
C ASN A 503 -24.49 21.40 -9.08
N CYS A 504 -23.79 22.54 -9.12
CA CYS A 504 -23.42 23.30 -7.92
C CYS A 504 -24.66 23.76 -7.13
N THR A 505 -25.68 24.28 -7.82
CA THR A 505 -26.89 24.79 -7.17
C THR A 505 -27.65 23.68 -6.47
N LEU A 506 -27.90 22.55 -7.14
CA LEU A 506 -28.59 21.41 -6.50
C LEU A 506 -27.73 20.73 -5.44
N PHE A 507 -26.42 20.64 -5.65
CA PHE A 507 -25.48 20.15 -4.62
C PHE A 507 -25.58 20.98 -3.35
N VAL A 508 -25.50 22.31 -3.46
CA VAL A 508 -25.56 23.23 -2.32
C VAL A 508 -26.95 23.24 -1.69
N TRP A 509 -27.99 23.40 -2.51
CA TRP A 509 -29.38 23.48 -2.06
C TRP A 509 -29.77 22.20 -1.30
N VAL A 510 -29.61 21.03 -1.92
CA VAL A 510 -30.01 19.78 -1.26
C VAL A 510 -29.10 19.49 -0.07
N SER A 511 -27.81 19.83 -0.10
CA SER A 511 -26.93 19.66 1.07
C SER A 511 -27.34 20.53 2.25
N TYR A 512 -27.78 21.76 1.99
CA TYR A 512 -28.19 22.70 3.04
C TYR A 512 -29.51 22.30 3.70
N PHE A 513 -30.49 21.86 2.91
CA PHE A 513 -31.84 21.55 3.42
C PHE A 513 -32.02 20.11 3.91
N SER A 514 -31.10 19.19 3.60
CA SER A 514 -31.20 17.81 4.10
C SER A 514 -30.37 17.60 5.37
N ARG A 515 -30.95 16.88 6.34
CA ARG A 515 -30.29 16.54 7.60
C ARG A 515 -29.07 15.64 7.35
N THR A 516 -27.88 16.08 7.78
CA THR A 516 -26.65 15.29 7.76
C THR A 516 -26.76 14.11 8.71
N ARG A 517 -26.48 12.89 8.24
CA ARG A 517 -26.44 11.71 9.12
C ARG A 517 -25.22 11.76 10.04
N VAL A 518 -25.32 11.18 11.23
CA VAL A 518 -24.22 11.13 12.22
C VAL A 518 -22.94 10.55 11.61
N ALA A 519 -23.04 9.49 10.80
CA ALA A 519 -21.90 8.88 10.11
C ALA A 519 -21.19 9.84 9.12
N GLU A 520 -21.92 10.73 8.46
CA GLU A 520 -21.36 11.72 7.52
C GLU A 520 -20.64 12.85 8.27
N HIS A 521 -21.16 13.23 9.44
CA HIS A 521 -20.56 14.25 10.31
C HIS A 521 -19.22 13.78 10.90
N TRP A 522 -19.15 12.52 11.36
CA TRP A 522 -17.90 11.94 11.87
C TRP A 522 -16.82 11.82 10.78
N GLN A 523 -17.20 11.44 9.55
CA GLN A 523 -16.26 11.38 8.42
C GLN A 523 -15.78 12.77 7.98
N ALA A 524 -16.66 13.78 8.05
CA ALA A 524 -16.29 15.18 7.83
C ALA A 524 -15.17 15.62 8.78
N GLY A 525 -15.24 15.17 10.04
CA GLY A 525 -14.22 15.41 11.05
C GLY A 525 -12.84 14.91 10.62
N ARG A 526 -12.74 13.68 10.09
CA ARG A 526 -11.48 13.10 9.61
C ARG A 526 -10.89 13.79 8.38
N PHE A 527 -11.73 14.24 7.45
CA PHE A 527 -11.27 14.91 6.22
C PHE A 527 -10.90 16.39 6.45
N ILE A 528 -11.51 17.05 7.44
CA ILE A 528 -11.43 18.52 7.58
C ILE A 528 -10.74 18.97 8.87
N SER A 529 -10.87 18.26 10.00
CA SER A 529 -10.21 18.64 11.26
C SER A 529 -8.85 17.93 11.42
N GLN A 530 -7.77 18.71 11.53
CA GLN A 530 -6.41 18.26 11.85
C GLN A 530 -6.18 18.05 13.37
N GLU A 531 -7.21 17.70 14.15
CA GLU A 531 -7.03 17.42 15.57
C GLU A 531 -6.46 16.01 15.76
N PHE A 532 -5.13 15.94 15.74
CA PHE A 532 -4.37 14.89 16.39
C PHE A 532 -4.65 14.98 17.90
N GLY A 533 -5.30 13.98 18.50
CA GLY A 533 -5.25 13.86 19.96
C GLY A 533 -6.34 13.04 20.65
N ASN A 534 -7.59 13.04 20.19
CA ASN A 534 -8.65 12.41 20.98
C ASN A 534 -9.06 11.04 20.45
N LYS A 535 -8.61 9.99 21.17
CA LYS A 535 -9.18 8.64 21.11
C LYS A 535 -10.71 8.77 21.22
N PRO A 536 -11.49 8.26 20.25
CA PRO A 536 -12.94 8.20 20.41
C PRO A 536 -13.24 7.34 21.63
N SER A 537 -14.00 7.91 22.55
CA SER A 537 -14.56 7.25 23.73
C SER A 537 -15.17 5.90 23.35
N SER A 538 -14.70 4.86 24.04
CA SER A 538 -15.29 3.53 24.10
C SER A 538 -16.80 3.63 24.33
N ARG A 539 -17.59 3.38 23.28
CA ARG A 539 -18.97 2.92 23.44
C ARG A 539 -19.04 1.49 22.94
N ASN A 540 -19.58 0.64 23.81
CA ASN A 540 -19.86 -0.79 23.65
C ASN A 540 -20.00 -1.20 22.19
N GLN A 541 -18.95 -1.80 21.64
CA GLN A 541 -18.97 -2.44 20.34
C GLN A 541 -19.00 -3.96 20.56
N LEU A 542 -19.87 -4.60 19.79
CA LEU A 542 -20.19 -6.02 19.78
C LEU A 542 -18.94 -6.91 19.92
N ALA A 543 -19.11 -8.01 20.66
CA ALA A 543 -18.08 -8.98 21.00
C ALA A 543 -17.56 -9.75 19.76
N VAL A 544 -16.70 -9.12 18.98
CA VAL A 544 -15.93 -9.78 17.91
C VAL A 544 -14.55 -10.09 18.48
N GLN A 545 -14.08 -11.33 18.34
CA GLN A 545 -12.75 -11.71 18.81
C GLN A 545 -11.66 -11.34 17.79
N VAL A 546 -10.43 -11.17 18.26
CA VAL A 546 -9.28 -10.95 17.36
C VAL A 546 -9.09 -12.16 16.44
N ASP A 547 -9.45 -13.37 16.88
CA ASP A 547 -9.42 -14.58 16.07
C ASP A 547 -10.41 -14.53 14.89
N ASP A 548 -11.63 -14.00 15.09
CA ASP A 548 -12.59 -13.81 13.99
C ASP A 548 -12.02 -12.87 12.91
N LEU A 549 -11.37 -11.79 13.33
CA LEU A 549 -10.71 -10.84 12.43
C LEU A 549 -9.47 -11.42 11.78
N LEU A 550 -8.72 -12.27 12.48
CA LEU A 550 -7.58 -13.00 11.94
C LEU A 550 -8.05 -13.99 10.88
N ASN A 551 -9.06 -14.79 11.17
CA ASN A 551 -9.67 -15.74 10.23
C ASN A 551 -10.21 -15.02 8.99
N LEU A 552 -10.88 -13.88 9.17
CA LEU A 552 -11.29 -13.03 8.07
C LEU A 552 -10.08 -12.55 7.24
N ALA A 553 -9.05 -12.01 7.89
CA ALA A 553 -7.83 -11.54 7.23
C ALA A 553 -7.10 -12.67 6.47
N SER A 554 -6.98 -13.85 7.08
CA SER A 554 -6.34 -15.04 6.54
C SER A 554 -7.04 -15.51 5.26
N ARG A 555 -8.37 -15.39 5.17
CA ARG A 555 -9.14 -15.71 3.94
C ARG A 555 -8.77 -14.84 2.74
N PHE A 556 -8.21 -13.65 2.94
CA PHE A 556 -7.93 -12.70 1.85
C PHE A 556 -6.45 -12.32 1.70
N VAL A 557 -5.60 -12.56 2.70
CA VAL A 557 -4.18 -12.18 2.66
C VAL A 557 -3.26 -13.40 2.78
N GLY A 558 -3.82 -14.57 3.12
CA GLY A 558 -3.10 -15.78 3.44
C GLY A 558 -2.79 -15.87 4.93
N GLU A 559 -2.84 -17.09 5.48
CA GLU A 559 -2.79 -17.37 6.92
C GLU A 559 -1.49 -16.86 7.57
N GLU A 560 -0.32 -17.19 7.01
CA GLU A 560 0.97 -16.71 7.53
C GLU A 560 1.11 -15.18 7.53
N ARG A 561 0.67 -14.52 6.46
CA ARG A 561 0.84 -13.08 6.30
C ARG A 561 -0.11 -12.30 7.20
N ALA A 562 -1.34 -12.80 7.37
CA ALA A 562 -2.30 -12.26 8.32
C ALA A 562 -1.78 -12.43 9.77
N GLN A 563 -1.34 -13.64 10.14
CA GLN A 563 -0.86 -13.94 11.48
C GLN A 563 0.39 -13.12 11.84
N GLN A 564 1.39 -13.05 10.95
CA GLN A 564 2.57 -12.22 11.16
C GLN A 564 2.23 -10.73 11.32
N SER A 565 1.26 -10.22 10.56
CA SER A 565 0.85 -8.82 10.67
C SER A 565 0.15 -8.53 11.98
N PHE A 566 -0.76 -9.39 12.42
CA PHE A 566 -1.48 -9.25 13.68
C PHE A 566 -0.52 -9.39 14.87
N ILE A 567 0.42 -10.34 14.83
CA ILE A 567 1.49 -10.48 15.83
C ILE A 567 2.34 -9.20 15.90
N ARG A 568 2.79 -8.68 14.75
CA ARG A 568 3.56 -7.43 14.69
C ARG A 568 2.76 -6.23 15.22
N PHE A 569 1.45 -6.21 14.99
CA PHE A 569 0.56 -5.17 15.49
C PHE A 569 0.37 -5.25 17.01
N ALA A 570 0.23 -6.45 17.59
CA ALA A 570 0.21 -6.67 19.04
C ALA A 570 1.49 -6.14 19.70
N TYR A 571 2.66 -6.51 19.16
CA TYR A 571 3.95 -6.06 19.68
C TYR A 571 4.12 -4.54 19.63
N ARG A 572 3.63 -3.86 18.57
CA ARG A 572 3.66 -2.40 18.47
C ARG A 572 2.79 -1.70 19.52
N GLN A 573 1.76 -2.37 20.03
CA GLN A 573 0.93 -1.88 21.13
C GLN A 573 1.47 -2.28 22.52
N GLY A 574 2.62 -2.96 22.60
CA GLY A 574 3.20 -3.43 23.86
C GLY A 574 2.41 -4.56 24.52
N LYS A 575 1.63 -5.33 23.74
CA LYS A 575 0.83 -6.46 24.22
C LYS A 575 1.28 -7.77 23.57
N SER A 576 1.10 -8.90 24.28
CA SER A 576 1.21 -10.22 23.68
C SER A 576 0.07 -10.46 22.71
N PHE A 577 0.33 -11.22 21.64
CA PHE A 577 -0.70 -11.62 20.69
C PHE A 577 -1.59 -12.68 21.34
N ASN A 578 -2.85 -12.34 21.58
CA ASN A 578 -3.87 -13.26 22.07
C ASN A 578 -5.05 -13.25 21.07
N PRO A 579 -5.35 -14.37 20.39
CA PRO A 579 -6.46 -14.49 19.44
C PRO A 579 -7.84 -14.36 20.11
N ASP A 580 -8.00 -14.87 21.33
CA ASP A 580 -9.30 -14.96 22.00
C ASP A 580 -9.74 -13.64 22.64
N GLN A 581 -8.89 -12.62 22.60
CA GLN A 581 -9.22 -11.31 23.17
C GLN A 581 -10.29 -10.61 22.33
N PRO A 582 -11.18 -9.81 22.94
CA PRO A 582 -12.11 -8.98 22.20
C PRO A 582 -11.36 -7.96 21.35
N ALA A 583 -11.74 -7.85 20.08
CA ALA A 583 -11.17 -6.91 19.14
C ALA A 583 -11.64 -5.49 19.45
N ASN A 584 -10.71 -4.65 19.89
CA ASN A 584 -10.95 -3.21 19.98
C ASN A 584 -10.97 -2.56 18.57
N GLY A 585 -11.39 -1.29 18.49
CA GLY A 585 -11.43 -0.55 17.23
C GLY A 585 -10.08 -0.47 16.50
N ASP A 586 -8.96 -0.59 17.22
CA ASP A 586 -7.61 -0.60 16.63
C ASP A 586 -7.33 -1.90 15.86
N TRP A 587 -7.82 -3.05 16.37
CA TRP A 587 -7.76 -4.34 15.67
C TRP A 587 -8.60 -4.32 14.40
N ILE A 588 -9.84 -3.85 14.46
CA ILE A 588 -10.72 -3.71 13.28
C ILE A 588 -10.05 -2.80 12.24
N ALA A 589 -9.51 -1.66 12.65
CA ALA A 589 -8.79 -0.76 11.76
C ALA A 589 -7.48 -1.35 11.20
N HIS A 590 -6.81 -2.25 11.92
CA HIS A 590 -5.67 -2.99 11.41
C HIS A 590 -6.10 -4.01 10.35
N THR A 591 -7.14 -4.79 10.61
CA THR A 591 -7.74 -5.74 9.68
C THR A 591 -8.23 -5.05 8.41
N GLU A 592 -8.93 -3.92 8.53
CA GLU A 592 -9.32 -3.09 7.39
C GLU A 592 -8.10 -2.65 6.57
N ARG A 593 -7.01 -2.22 7.21
CA ARG A 593 -5.79 -1.81 6.47
C ARG A 593 -5.14 -2.99 5.75
N LEU A 594 -5.10 -4.15 6.38
CA LEU A 594 -4.51 -5.37 5.81
C LEU A 594 -5.29 -5.84 4.58
N LEU A 595 -6.61 -5.86 4.70
CA LEU A 595 -7.52 -6.28 3.64
C LEU A 595 -7.63 -5.25 2.52
N ALA A 596 -7.52 -3.94 2.83
CA ALA A 596 -7.66 -2.86 1.84
C ALA A 596 -6.57 -2.91 0.77
N GLY A 597 -5.40 -3.47 1.08
CA GLY A 597 -4.36 -3.66 0.07
C GLY A 597 -4.83 -4.55 -1.08
N VAL A 598 -5.51 -5.65 -0.73
CA VAL A 598 -5.94 -6.70 -1.66
C VAL A 598 -7.27 -6.35 -2.33
N LEU A 599 -8.24 -5.87 -1.56
CA LEU A 599 -9.64 -5.70 -1.99
C LEU A 599 -10.01 -4.25 -2.35
N GLY A 600 -9.18 -3.27 -1.96
CA GLY A 600 -9.55 -1.85 -1.96
C GLY A 600 -10.35 -1.46 -0.71
N ALA A 601 -10.21 -0.20 -0.26
CA ALA A 601 -10.75 0.25 1.02
C ALA A 601 -12.28 0.15 1.12
N SER A 602 -13.02 0.43 0.04
CA SER A 602 -14.48 0.35 -0.02
C SER A 602 -14.98 -1.10 0.17
N SER A 603 -14.36 -2.05 -0.53
CA SER A 603 -14.78 -3.46 -0.54
C SER A 603 -14.37 -4.21 0.71
N THR A 604 -13.16 -3.95 1.23
CA THR A 604 -12.73 -4.43 2.54
C THR A 604 -13.72 -4.08 3.64
N ARG A 605 -14.22 -2.83 3.63
CA ARG A 605 -15.15 -2.36 4.64
C ARG A 605 -16.49 -3.09 4.57
N ALA A 606 -16.98 -3.40 3.37
CA ALA A 606 -18.18 -4.21 3.21
C ALA A 606 -18.00 -5.63 3.80
N VAL A 607 -16.83 -6.23 3.58
CA VAL A 607 -16.48 -7.56 4.09
C VAL A 607 -16.31 -7.58 5.61
N VAL A 608 -15.56 -6.64 6.17
CA VAL A 608 -15.35 -6.51 7.63
C VAL A 608 -16.66 -6.18 8.33
N LYS A 609 -17.47 -5.28 7.77
CA LYS A 609 -18.78 -4.93 8.31
C LYS A 609 -19.75 -6.12 8.28
N ALA A 610 -19.82 -6.86 7.18
CA ALA A 610 -20.65 -8.06 7.09
C ALA A 610 -20.20 -9.17 8.07
N ALA A 611 -18.90 -9.30 8.33
CA ALA A 611 -18.37 -10.23 9.32
C ALA A 611 -18.71 -9.81 10.76
N ILE A 612 -18.75 -8.51 11.06
CA ILE A 612 -19.11 -7.96 12.37
C ILE A 612 -20.62 -7.97 12.60
N GLU A 613 -21.42 -7.64 11.59
CA GLU A 613 -22.90 -7.60 11.65
C GLU A 613 -23.56 -8.97 11.48
N GLY A 614 -22.82 -9.97 10.98
CA GLY A 614 -23.29 -11.34 10.71
C GLY A 614 -23.68 -12.18 11.94
N ARG A 615 -23.83 -11.55 13.13
CA ARG A 615 -24.31 -12.21 14.35
C ARG A 615 -25.54 -11.58 15.01
N ASP A 616 -26.12 -10.49 14.50
CA ASP A 616 -27.46 -10.07 14.93
C ASP A 616 -28.06 -9.02 13.97
N MET A 617 -29.06 -9.42 13.20
CA MET A 617 -29.93 -8.51 12.45
C MET A 617 -31.09 -8.13 13.38
N GLN A 618 -31.02 -6.97 14.03
CA GLN A 618 -32.06 -6.53 14.97
C GLN A 618 -33.31 -5.99 14.27
N VAL A 619 -34.42 -6.39 14.86
CA VAL A 619 -35.83 -6.18 14.55
C VAL A 619 -36.26 -4.76 14.97
N GLU A 620 -35.93 -3.73 14.19
CA GLU A 620 -36.33 -2.34 14.51
C GLU A 620 -37.29 -1.68 13.50
N ASP A 621 -37.82 -2.41 12.52
CA ASP A 621 -38.83 -1.90 11.55
C ASP A 621 -40.29 -2.29 11.89
N VAL A 622 -40.59 -2.67 13.14
CA VAL A 622 -41.93 -3.16 13.54
C VAL A 622 -42.97 -2.05 13.77
N VAL A 623 -42.57 -0.77 13.85
CA VAL A 623 -43.51 0.32 14.20
C VAL A 623 -44.33 0.85 13.01
N ARG A 624 -44.30 0.20 11.84
CA ARG A 624 -45.00 0.68 10.63
C ARG A 624 -46.18 -0.17 10.15
N ILE A 625 -46.58 -1.20 10.89
CA ILE A 625 -47.64 -2.15 10.50
C ILE A 625 -48.81 -2.07 11.49
N VAL A 626 -49.51 -0.94 11.54
CA VAL A 626 -50.80 -0.87 12.26
C VAL A 626 -51.95 -0.32 11.41
N ASP A 627 -51.68 0.38 10.30
CA ASP A 627 -52.77 1.02 9.54
C ASP A 627 -53.30 0.21 8.34
N GLU A 628 -52.72 -0.93 7.99
CA GLU A 628 -53.10 -1.73 6.79
C GLU A 628 -53.90 -3.02 7.11
N ALA A 629 -54.65 -3.07 8.22
CA ALA A 629 -55.32 -4.31 8.63
C ALA A 629 -56.69 -4.58 7.95
N SER A 630 -57.32 -3.61 7.27
CA SER A 630 -58.71 -3.76 6.81
C SER A 630 -58.91 -4.00 5.30
N GLU A 631 -57.96 -3.68 4.42
CA GLU A 631 -58.06 -4.02 2.98
C GLU A 631 -57.61 -5.46 2.65
N VAL A 632 -56.83 -6.08 3.54
CA VAL A 632 -56.16 -7.37 3.30
C VAL A 632 -57.14 -8.56 3.26
N LEU A 633 -58.28 -8.50 3.97
CA LEU A 633 -59.20 -9.64 4.05
C LEU A 633 -59.95 -9.92 2.74
N GLN A 634 -60.28 -8.88 1.97
CA GLN A 634 -60.99 -9.03 0.69
C GLN A 634 -60.03 -9.41 -0.44
N PHE A 635 -58.83 -8.82 -0.44
CA PHE A 635 -57.73 -9.19 -1.34
C PHE A 635 -57.28 -10.65 -1.16
N ASN A 636 -57.16 -11.14 0.09
CA ASN A 636 -56.74 -12.52 0.37
C ASN A 636 -57.68 -13.57 -0.24
N ARG A 637 -58.99 -13.31 -0.32
CA ARG A 637 -59.94 -14.31 -0.84
C ARG A 637 -59.80 -14.52 -2.35
N THR A 638 -59.65 -13.43 -3.10
CA THR A 638 -59.43 -13.47 -4.56
C THR A 638 -58.04 -13.99 -4.91
N LEU A 639 -57.04 -13.64 -4.10
CA LEU A 639 -55.65 -14.08 -4.31
C LEU A 639 -55.47 -15.58 -4.00
N LEU A 640 -56.12 -16.10 -2.96
CA LEU A 640 -56.07 -17.54 -2.65
C LEU A 640 -56.72 -18.41 -3.74
N GLN A 641 -57.86 -17.98 -4.28
CA GLN A 641 -58.54 -18.72 -5.35
C GLN A 641 -57.79 -18.65 -6.68
N GLY A 642 -57.24 -17.47 -7.03
CA GLY A 642 -56.37 -17.32 -8.20
C GLY A 642 -55.01 -18.02 -8.07
N ALA A 643 -54.47 -18.13 -6.85
CA ALA A 643 -53.23 -18.84 -6.58
C ALA A 643 -53.42 -20.36 -6.75
N ILE A 644 -54.51 -20.94 -6.23
CA ILE A 644 -54.76 -22.39 -6.33
C ILE A 644 -54.94 -22.84 -7.79
N GLU A 645 -55.60 -22.03 -8.63
CA GLU A 645 -55.79 -22.33 -10.05
C GLU A 645 -54.51 -22.25 -10.90
N ASN A 646 -53.57 -21.36 -10.55
CA ASN A 646 -52.33 -21.18 -11.32
C ASN A 646 -51.15 -22.03 -10.81
N ILE A 647 -51.35 -22.87 -9.79
CA ILE A 647 -50.31 -23.78 -9.30
C ILE A 647 -50.11 -24.93 -10.30
N THR A 648 -48.86 -25.20 -10.64
CA THR A 648 -48.45 -26.24 -11.60
C THR A 648 -48.64 -27.67 -11.10
N GLN A 649 -49.03 -27.84 -9.83
CA GLN A 649 -49.41 -29.11 -9.20
C GLN A 649 -50.93 -29.29 -9.23
N GLY A 650 -51.40 -30.52 -9.42
CA GLY A 650 -52.82 -30.82 -9.22
C GLY A 650 -53.15 -30.78 -7.73
N ILE A 651 -54.21 -30.09 -7.33
CA ILE A 651 -54.66 -30.01 -5.94
C ILE A 651 -56.09 -30.52 -5.86
N SER A 652 -56.39 -31.36 -4.87
CA SER A 652 -57.76 -31.71 -4.47
C SER A 652 -57.92 -31.66 -2.96
N VAL A 653 -59.07 -31.18 -2.50
CA VAL A 653 -59.36 -30.95 -1.08
C VAL A 653 -60.67 -31.64 -0.74
N VAL A 654 -60.66 -32.42 0.33
CA VAL A 654 -61.84 -33.10 0.88
C VAL A 654 -62.15 -32.63 2.30
N ASP A 655 -63.41 -32.63 2.67
CA ASP A 655 -63.89 -32.27 4.01
C ASP A 655 -63.73 -33.43 5.03
N PRO A 656 -64.06 -33.23 6.33
CA PRO A 656 -63.97 -34.28 7.34
C PRO A 656 -64.80 -35.54 7.04
N SER A 657 -65.84 -35.42 6.19
CA SER A 657 -66.68 -36.53 5.74
C SER A 657 -66.14 -37.22 4.47
N LEU A 658 -64.94 -36.85 4.03
CA LEU A 658 -64.25 -37.33 2.83
C LEU A 658 -65.00 -37.06 1.53
N ARG A 659 -65.67 -35.90 1.47
CA ARG A 659 -66.30 -35.38 0.25
C ARG A 659 -65.46 -34.27 -0.35
N LEU A 660 -65.35 -34.24 -1.67
CA LEU A 660 -64.56 -33.26 -2.40
C LEU A 660 -65.19 -31.85 -2.27
N VAL A 661 -64.37 -30.85 -1.90
CA VAL A 661 -64.81 -29.45 -1.70
C VAL A 661 -64.09 -28.45 -2.59
N ALA A 662 -62.85 -28.73 -3.01
CA ALA A 662 -62.12 -27.88 -3.94
C ALA A 662 -61.12 -28.69 -4.77
N TRP A 663 -60.81 -28.21 -5.97
CA TRP A 663 -59.74 -28.71 -6.82
C TRP A 663 -59.28 -27.60 -7.77
N ASN A 664 -58.14 -27.77 -8.43
CA ASN A 664 -57.68 -26.87 -9.48
C ASN A 664 -57.70 -27.54 -10.87
N HIS A 665 -57.55 -26.75 -11.94
CA HIS A 665 -57.56 -27.28 -13.30
C HIS A 665 -56.49 -28.35 -13.55
N ARG A 666 -55.30 -28.17 -12.98
CA ARG A 666 -54.18 -29.09 -13.16
C ARG A 666 -54.46 -30.50 -12.61
N TYR A 667 -55.30 -30.63 -11.59
CA TYR A 667 -55.75 -31.93 -11.08
C TYR A 667 -56.57 -32.70 -12.11
N LEU A 668 -57.38 -32.01 -12.92
CA LEU A 668 -58.16 -32.63 -13.98
C LEU A 668 -57.25 -33.09 -15.13
N GLU A 669 -56.30 -32.25 -15.54
CA GLU A 669 -55.36 -32.56 -16.63
C GLU A 669 -54.44 -33.76 -16.33
N LEU A 670 -53.94 -33.87 -15.10
CA LEU A 670 -53.00 -34.92 -14.72
C LEU A 670 -53.63 -36.33 -14.72
N PHE A 671 -54.92 -36.43 -14.43
CA PHE A 671 -55.65 -37.69 -14.32
C PHE A 671 -56.63 -37.95 -15.46
N ASP A 672 -56.91 -36.94 -16.30
CA ASP A 672 -57.79 -37.02 -17.46
C ASP A 672 -59.17 -37.58 -17.09
N TYR A 673 -59.91 -36.84 -16.25
CA TYR A 673 -61.23 -37.24 -15.75
C TYR A 673 -62.35 -36.87 -16.73
N PRO A 674 -63.38 -37.74 -16.90
CA PRO A 674 -64.54 -37.42 -17.73
C PRO A 674 -65.42 -36.33 -17.12
N ASP A 675 -66.06 -35.54 -17.99
CA ASP A 675 -66.91 -34.42 -17.60
C ASP A 675 -68.04 -34.86 -16.65
N GLY A 676 -68.21 -34.12 -15.56
CA GLY A 676 -69.21 -34.41 -14.51
C GLY A 676 -68.77 -35.45 -13.46
N LEU A 677 -67.61 -36.10 -13.61
CA LEU A 677 -67.09 -36.99 -12.58
C LEU A 677 -66.65 -36.21 -11.33
N ILE A 678 -65.99 -35.07 -11.50
CA ILE A 678 -65.49 -34.25 -10.39
C ILE A 678 -66.51 -33.15 -10.07
N SER A 679 -67.10 -33.20 -8.88
CA SER A 679 -68.10 -32.23 -8.42
C SER A 679 -68.07 -32.05 -6.90
N VAL A 680 -68.49 -30.87 -6.43
CA VAL A 680 -68.54 -30.54 -5.00
C VAL A 680 -69.50 -31.49 -4.28
N GLY A 681 -69.07 -32.04 -3.14
CA GLY A 681 -69.84 -32.95 -2.29
C GLY A 681 -69.74 -34.43 -2.68
N ARG A 682 -69.06 -34.77 -3.79
CA ARG A 682 -68.87 -36.16 -4.22
C ARG A 682 -67.93 -36.92 -3.26
N PRO A 683 -68.26 -38.17 -2.85
CA PRO A 683 -67.36 -38.98 -2.04
C PRO A 683 -66.04 -39.27 -2.78
N ILE A 684 -64.89 -39.06 -2.12
CA ILE A 684 -63.58 -39.30 -2.73
C ILE A 684 -63.34 -40.77 -3.07
N ALA A 685 -64.06 -41.69 -2.40
CA ALA A 685 -64.02 -43.12 -2.64
C ALA A 685 -64.31 -43.48 -4.11
N ASP A 686 -65.27 -42.79 -4.73
CA ASP A 686 -65.68 -43.05 -6.11
C ASP A 686 -64.59 -42.62 -7.11
N ILE A 687 -63.91 -41.52 -6.82
CA ILE A 687 -62.82 -40.99 -7.64
C ILE A 687 -61.58 -41.90 -7.52
N ILE A 688 -61.28 -42.38 -6.31
CA ILE A 688 -60.18 -43.32 -6.08
C ILE A 688 -60.46 -44.66 -6.76
N ARG A 689 -61.71 -45.16 -6.74
CA ARG A 689 -62.10 -46.40 -7.42
C ARG A 689 -61.87 -46.29 -8.92
N HIS A 690 -62.32 -45.20 -9.54
CA HIS A 690 -62.11 -44.92 -10.96
C HIS A 690 -60.61 -44.89 -11.34
N ASN A 691 -59.76 -44.27 -10.50
CA ASN A 691 -58.31 -44.29 -10.72
C ASN A 691 -57.70 -45.69 -10.59
N ALA A 692 -58.21 -46.51 -9.68
CA ALA A 692 -57.70 -47.86 -9.46
C ALA A 692 -58.04 -48.81 -10.62
N GLU A 693 -59.25 -48.72 -11.18
CA GLU A 693 -59.66 -49.49 -12.36
C GLU A 693 -58.81 -49.18 -13.61
N ARG A 694 -58.28 -47.95 -13.71
CA ARG A 694 -57.35 -47.52 -14.78
C ARG A 694 -55.89 -47.90 -14.52
N GLY A 695 -55.58 -48.58 -13.42
CA GLY A 695 -54.22 -48.97 -13.04
C GLY A 695 -53.35 -47.83 -12.50
N LEU A 696 -53.89 -46.62 -12.30
CA LEU A 696 -53.15 -45.45 -11.80
C LEU A 696 -52.81 -45.54 -10.30
N CYS A 697 -53.40 -46.52 -9.60
CA CYS A 697 -53.15 -46.81 -8.19
C CYS A 697 -52.09 -47.91 -7.94
N GLY A 698 -51.51 -48.47 -9.01
CA GLY A 698 -50.60 -49.62 -8.96
C GLY A 698 -51.32 -50.99 -8.99
N PRO A 699 -50.58 -52.12 -9.02
CA PRO A 699 -51.17 -53.45 -9.14
C PRO A 699 -52.01 -53.81 -7.91
N GLY A 700 -53.16 -54.47 -8.12
CA GLY A 700 -54.07 -54.93 -7.06
C GLY A 700 -55.55 -54.67 -7.38
N GLU A 701 -56.47 -55.27 -6.60
CA GLU A 701 -57.91 -55.07 -6.76
C GLU A 701 -58.36 -53.65 -6.39
N ALA A 702 -59.33 -53.11 -7.14
CA ALA A 702 -59.75 -51.71 -7.02
C ALA A 702 -60.35 -51.38 -5.64
N ASP A 703 -61.17 -52.25 -5.06
CA ASP A 703 -61.80 -52.01 -3.76
C ASP A 703 -60.77 -52.03 -2.62
N ALA A 704 -59.76 -52.91 -2.68
CA ALA A 704 -58.66 -52.93 -1.71
C ALA A 704 -57.83 -51.63 -1.75
N HIS A 705 -57.69 -51.02 -2.93
CA HIS A 705 -57.02 -49.72 -3.09
C HIS A 705 -57.83 -48.55 -2.52
N VAL A 706 -59.16 -48.61 -2.62
CA VAL A 706 -60.08 -47.61 -2.07
C VAL A 706 -60.09 -47.67 -0.55
N GLU A 707 -60.30 -48.85 0.03
CA GLU A 707 -60.37 -49.03 1.49
C GLU A 707 -59.07 -48.59 2.18
N ARG A 708 -57.92 -48.99 1.63
CA ARG A 708 -56.61 -48.62 2.17
C ARG A 708 -56.41 -47.11 2.21
N ARG A 709 -56.79 -46.39 1.16
CA ARG A 709 -56.58 -44.93 1.06
C ARG A 709 -57.57 -44.16 1.93
N LEU A 710 -58.83 -44.60 1.99
CA LEU A 710 -59.81 -44.03 2.92
C LEU A 710 -59.37 -44.22 4.37
N TYR A 711 -58.81 -45.38 4.72
CA TYR A 711 -58.26 -45.63 6.05
C TYR A 711 -57.17 -44.62 6.43
N TRP A 712 -56.19 -44.37 5.56
CA TRP A 712 -55.12 -43.40 5.82
C TRP A 712 -55.62 -41.96 5.91
N MET A 713 -56.58 -41.55 5.06
CA MET A 713 -57.19 -40.22 5.13
C MET A 713 -57.97 -40.01 6.44
N ARG A 714 -58.70 -41.03 6.92
CA ARG A 714 -59.43 -40.97 8.21
C ARG A 714 -58.51 -40.89 9.41
N GLN A 715 -57.33 -41.50 9.33
CA GLN A 715 -56.33 -41.37 10.40
C GLN A 715 -55.63 -40.01 10.43
N GLY A 716 -55.88 -39.14 9.44
CA GLY A 716 -55.31 -37.80 9.38
C GLY A 716 -53.78 -37.80 9.32
N ARG A 717 -53.16 -38.87 8.82
CA ARG A 717 -51.70 -38.95 8.74
C ARG A 717 -51.21 -38.40 7.41
N ALA A 718 -50.30 -37.44 7.50
CA ALA A 718 -49.58 -36.95 6.35
C ALA A 718 -48.85 -38.13 5.69
N HIS A 719 -48.98 -38.27 4.37
CA HIS A 719 -48.31 -39.31 3.61
C HIS A 719 -47.85 -38.78 2.26
N THR A 720 -46.65 -39.19 1.87
CA THR A 720 -46.09 -38.92 0.55
C THR A 720 -45.86 -40.25 -0.15
N SER A 721 -46.22 -40.34 -1.43
CA SER A 721 -45.97 -41.51 -2.25
C SER A 721 -45.66 -41.11 -3.68
N GLU A 722 -44.67 -41.74 -4.29
CA GLU A 722 -44.35 -41.58 -5.71
C GLU A 722 -44.88 -42.76 -6.52
N ARG A 723 -45.34 -42.49 -7.74
CA ARG A 723 -45.92 -43.52 -8.61
C ARG A 723 -45.51 -43.29 -10.05
N LEU A 724 -45.06 -44.37 -10.68
CA LEU A 724 -44.92 -44.42 -12.12
C LEU A 724 -46.29 -44.70 -12.73
N PHE A 725 -46.83 -43.74 -13.47
CA PHE A 725 -48.04 -43.93 -14.24
C PHE A 725 -47.74 -44.83 -15.47
N PRO A 726 -48.74 -45.56 -15.99
CA PRO A 726 -48.56 -46.42 -17.17
C PRO A 726 -48.06 -45.70 -18.42
N ASN A 727 -48.19 -44.37 -18.47
CA ASN A 727 -47.69 -43.51 -19.55
C ASN A 727 -46.22 -43.09 -19.39
N GLY A 728 -45.50 -43.62 -18.39
CA GLY A 728 -44.08 -43.36 -18.15
C GLY A 728 -43.77 -42.14 -17.27
N ARG A 729 -44.77 -41.40 -16.80
CA ARG A 729 -44.58 -40.24 -15.91
C ARG A 729 -44.46 -40.67 -14.46
N VAL A 730 -43.57 -40.04 -13.70
CA VAL A 730 -43.45 -40.22 -12.25
C VAL A 730 -44.21 -39.10 -11.55
N ILE A 731 -45.32 -39.45 -10.90
CA ILE A 731 -46.14 -38.51 -10.14
C ILE A 731 -45.87 -38.69 -8.65
N GLU A 732 -45.47 -37.61 -7.99
CA GLU A 732 -45.41 -37.49 -6.54
C GLU A 732 -46.79 -37.07 -6.00
N LEU A 733 -47.29 -37.79 -5.00
CA LEU A 733 -48.54 -37.52 -4.31
C LEU A 733 -48.26 -37.18 -2.86
N ILE A 734 -48.70 -36.01 -2.41
CA ILE A 734 -48.55 -35.57 -1.03
C ILE A 734 -49.94 -35.32 -0.45
N GLY A 735 -50.28 -36.06 0.60
CA GLY A 735 -51.54 -35.95 1.31
C GLY A 735 -51.34 -35.43 2.72
N ASN A 736 -51.98 -34.31 3.08
CA ASN A 736 -51.88 -33.69 4.40
C ASN A 736 -53.26 -33.45 5.04
N PRO A 737 -53.43 -33.67 6.35
CA PRO A 737 -54.65 -33.30 7.05
C PRO A 737 -54.80 -31.77 7.14
N MET A 738 -56.02 -31.25 7.07
CA MET A 738 -56.28 -29.83 7.26
C MET A 738 -56.59 -29.46 8.71
N PRO A 739 -56.17 -28.27 9.19
CA PRO A 739 -56.67 -27.69 10.43
C PRO A 739 -58.19 -27.51 10.35
N GLY A 740 -58.95 -28.13 11.26
CA GLY A 740 -60.42 -28.14 11.25
C GLY A 740 -61.06 -29.40 10.64
N GLY A 741 -60.25 -30.36 10.20
CA GLY A 741 -60.69 -31.64 9.65
C GLY A 741 -60.82 -31.62 8.11
N GLY A 742 -60.70 -32.80 7.49
CA GLY A 742 -60.55 -32.95 6.04
C GLY A 742 -59.10 -33.17 5.62
N PHE A 743 -58.87 -33.25 4.30
CA PHE A 743 -57.61 -33.71 3.74
C PHE A 743 -57.29 -33.00 2.42
N VAL A 744 -56.04 -32.57 2.22
CA VAL A 744 -55.56 -31.97 0.96
C VAL A 744 -54.60 -32.94 0.31
N MET A 745 -54.81 -33.20 -0.98
CA MET A 745 -53.91 -33.97 -1.83
C MET A 745 -53.28 -33.05 -2.87
N SER A 746 -51.96 -33.08 -3.00
CA SER A 746 -51.22 -32.48 -4.09
C SER A 746 -50.59 -33.57 -4.97
N PHE A 747 -50.52 -33.30 -6.28
CA PHE A 747 -50.02 -34.21 -7.31
C PHE A 747 -49.04 -33.46 -8.23
N THR A 748 -47.79 -33.91 -8.29
CA THR A 748 -46.71 -33.25 -9.04
C THR A 748 -46.03 -34.22 -9.98
N ASP A 749 -45.84 -33.83 -11.25
CA ASP A 749 -45.00 -34.60 -12.18
C ASP A 749 -43.52 -34.29 -11.91
N ILE A 750 -42.78 -35.27 -11.41
CA ILE A 750 -41.37 -35.15 -11.02
C ILE A 750 -40.43 -35.90 -11.98
N THR A 751 -40.92 -36.30 -13.16
CA THR A 751 -40.14 -37.11 -14.12
C THR A 751 -38.81 -36.42 -14.49
N ALA A 752 -38.86 -35.16 -14.92
CA ALA A 752 -37.66 -34.40 -15.27
C ALA A 752 -36.71 -34.15 -14.08
N PHE A 753 -37.26 -34.09 -12.86
CA PHE A 753 -36.46 -33.94 -11.65
C PHE A 753 -35.68 -35.22 -11.32
N ARG A 754 -36.31 -36.40 -11.45
CA ARG A 754 -35.65 -37.69 -11.24
C ARG A 754 -34.53 -37.96 -12.27
N ASP A 755 -34.75 -37.62 -13.53
CA ASP A 755 -33.72 -37.76 -14.57
C ASP A 755 -32.51 -36.84 -14.31
N ALA A 756 -32.77 -35.61 -13.88
CA ALA A 756 -31.73 -34.65 -13.52
C ALA A 756 -30.98 -35.04 -12.24
N GLU A 757 -31.67 -35.60 -11.25
CA GLU A 757 -31.07 -36.11 -10.00
C GLU A 757 -30.09 -37.26 -10.29
N GLN A 758 -30.47 -38.19 -11.16
CA GLN A 758 -29.60 -39.31 -11.54
C GLN A 758 -28.34 -38.82 -12.28
N GLY A 759 -28.49 -37.92 -13.25
CA GLY A 759 -27.35 -37.32 -13.95
C GLY A 759 -26.43 -36.48 -13.04
N LEU A 760 -27.01 -35.80 -12.05
CA LEU A 760 -26.24 -35.03 -11.06
C LEU A 760 -25.44 -35.96 -10.14
N LYS A 761 -26.01 -37.09 -9.74
CA LYS A 761 -25.34 -38.08 -8.87
C LYS A 761 -24.09 -38.65 -9.53
N GLU A 762 -24.19 -39.04 -10.80
CA GLU A 762 -23.06 -39.55 -11.59
C GLU A 762 -21.97 -38.49 -11.80
N ALA A 763 -22.35 -37.24 -12.07
CA ALA A 763 -21.40 -36.13 -12.19
C ALA A 763 -20.70 -35.81 -10.87
N ASN A 764 -21.42 -35.91 -9.74
CA ASN A 764 -20.90 -35.63 -8.42
C ASN A 764 -19.88 -36.70 -7.98
N GLU A 765 -20.16 -37.99 -8.22
CA GLU A 765 -19.21 -39.08 -7.97
C GLU A 765 -17.88 -38.88 -8.75
N GLY A 766 -17.95 -38.47 -10.02
CA GLY A 766 -16.77 -38.14 -10.82
C GLY A 766 -16.04 -36.85 -10.41
N LEU A 767 -16.72 -35.92 -9.75
CA LEU A 767 -16.12 -34.72 -9.18
C LEU A 767 -15.42 -35.04 -7.85
N GLU A 768 -16.06 -35.82 -6.98
CA GLU A 768 -15.54 -36.26 -5.69
C GLU A 768 -14.25 -37.05 -5.84
N GLN A 769 -14.16 -37.96 -6.82
CA GLN A 769 -12.92 -38.67 -7.12
C GLN A 769 -11.77 -37.74 -7.52
N ARG A 770 -12.05 -36.71 -8.34
CA ARG A 770 -11.02 -35.72 -8.76
C ARG A 770 -10.61 -34.79 -7.63
N VAL A 771 -11.57 -34.36 -6.80
CA VAL A 771 -11.30 -33.54 -5.61
C VAL A 771 -10.46 -34.34 -4.61
N ALA A 772 -10.79 -35.61 -4.34
CA ALA A 772 -10.02 -36.47 -3.45
C ALA A 772 -8.57 -36.65 -3.96
N ALA A 773 -8.39 -36.94 -5.25
CA ALA A 773 -7.06 -37.08 -5.85
C ALA A 773 -6.22 -35.79 -5.75
N ARG A 774 -6.82 -34.63 -6.05
CA ARG A 774 -6.13 -33.33 -5.96
C ARG A 774 -5.86 -32.90 -4.51
N THR A 775 -6.79 -33.20 -3.60
CA THR A 775 -6.63 -32.86 -2.17
C THR A 775 -5.49 -33.68 -1.57
N HIS A 776 -5.36 -34.94 -1.95
CA HIS A 776 -4.24 -35.78 -1.53
C HIS A 776 -2.89 -35.25 -2.03
N GLU A 777 -2.79 -34.90 -3.32
CA GLU A 777 -1.59 -34.32 -3.93
C GLU A 777 -1.19 -32.99 -3.27
N LEU A 778 -2.15 -32.08 -3.07
CA LEU A 778 -1.93 -30.80 -2.40
C LEU A 778 -1.51 -30.98 -0.93
N SER A 779 -2.12 -31.93 -0.21
CA SER A 779 -1.74 -32.22 1.17
C SER A 779 -0.30 -32.72 1.27
N GLN A 780 0.14 -33.59 0.35
CA GLN A 780 1.53 -34.07 0.32
C GLN A 780 2.53 -32.94 0.04
N LEU A 781 2.22 -32.07 -0.92
CA LEU A 781 3.05 -30.90 -1.24
C LEU A 781 3.11 -29.89 -0.09
N ASN A 782 1.99 -29.61 0.57
CA ASN A 782 1.96 -28.72 1.73
C ASN A 782 2.74 -29.28 2.91
N LEU A 783 2.66 -30.60 3.16
CA LEU A 783 3.48 -31.26 4.18
C LEU A 783 4.97 -31.12 3.86
N ALA A 784 5.38 -31.42 2.63
CA ALA A 784 6.78 -31.28 2.21
C ALA A 784 7.29 -29.82 2.30
N LEU A 785 6.45 -28.84 1.94
CA LEU A 785 6.78 -27.42 2.03
C LEU A 785 6.90 -26.96 3.50
N SER A 786 5.93 -27.35 4.34
CA SER A 786 5.93 -27.01 5.77
C SER A 786 7.12 -27.64 6.49
N GLU A 787 7.50 -28.87 6.12
CA GLU A 787 8.67 -29.54 6.64
C GLU A 787 9.96 -28.82 6.21
N ALA A 788 10.12 -28.50 4.93
CA ALA A 788 11.27 -27.75 4.43
C ALA A 788 11.41 -26.36 5.09
N LYS A 789 10.28 -25.67 5.30
CA LYS A 789 10.25 -24.37 5.99
C LYS A 789 10.60 -24.51 7.47
N GLY A 790 10.03 -25.51 8.16
CA GLY A 790 10.34 -25.81 9.55
C GLY A 790 11.82 -26.12 9.76
N VAL A 791 12.45 -26.87 8.85
CA VAL A 791 13.89 -27.15 8.87
C VAL A 791 14.71 -25.86 8.72
N ALA A 792 14.34 -24.96 7.81
CA ALA A 792 15.04 -23.69 7.61
C ALA A 792 14.91 -22.72 8.81
N GLU A 793 13.71 -22.59 9.38
CA GLU A 793 13.45 -21.73 10.54
C GLU A 793 14.13 -22.28 11.80
N ASN A 794 14.06 -23.59 12.04
CA ASN A 794 14.79 -24.24 13.13
C ASN A 794 16.29 -24.10 12.96
N ALA A 795 16.83 -24.20 11.75
CA ALA A 795 18.26 -23.96 11.50
C ALA A 795 18.66 -22.51 11.84
N ASN A 796 17.84 -21.53 11.49
CA ASN A 796 18.15 -20.11 11.75
C ASN A 796 18.01 -19.74 13.24
N GLN A 797 16.97 -20.25 13.91
CA GLN A 797 16.79 -20.06 15.35
C GLN A 797 17.88 -20.80 16.14
N SER A 798 18.26 -22.01 15.71
CA SER A 798 19.38 -22.75 16.29
C SER A 798 20.69 -22.01 16.09
N LYS A 799 20.96 -21.41 14.92
CA LYS A 799 22.15 -20.57 14.69
C LYS A 799 22.21 -19.38 15.64
N THR A 800 21.09 -18.71 15.88
CA THR A 800 21.04 -17.54 16.79
C THR A 800 21.22 -17.95 18.25
N ARG A 801 20.55 -19.02 18.71
CA ARG A 801 20.74 -19.56 20.06
C ARG A 801 22.16 -20.10 20.26
N PHE A 802 22.70 -20.80 19.26
CA PHE A 802 24.06 -21.31 19.26
C PHE A 802 25.08 -20.18 19.40
N LEU A 803 24.96 -19.09 18.64
CA LEU A 803 25.88 -17.95 18.76
C LEU A 803 25.79 -17.27 20.13
N ALA A 804 24.60 -17.16 20.71
CA ALA A 804 24.42 -16.61 22.06
C ALA A 804 25.00 -17.52 23.15
N ALA A 805 24.78 -18.84 23.05
CA ALA A 805 25.32 -19.83 23.97
C ALA A 805 26.85 -19.94 23.87
N VAL A 806 27.40 -20.05 22.65
CA VAL A 806 28.84 -20.08 22.40
C VAL A 806 29.52 -18.81 22.91
N SER A 807 28.88 -17.65 22.76
CA SER A 807 29.46 -16.42 23.33
C SER A 807 29.50 -16.43 24.85
N HIS A 808 28.51 -17.02 25.52
CA HIS A 808 28.52 -17.16 26.98
C HIS A 808 29.64 -18.11 27.42
N ASP A 809 29.69 -19.29 26.81
CA ASP A 809 30.67 -20.34 27.11
C ASP A 809 32.11 -19.94 26.77
N LEU A 810 32.32 -19.01 25.82
CA LEU A 810 33.63 -18.45 25.50
C LEU A 810 34.02 -17.28 26.43
N MET A 811 33.06 -16.52 26.97
CA MET A 811 33.35 -15.39 27.87
C MET A 811 33.75 -15.84 29.28
N GLN A 812 33.22 -16.96 29.77
CA GLN A 812 33.55 -17.53 31.08
C GLN A 812 35.03 -17.91 31.26
N PRO A 813 35.64 -18.75 30.41
CA PRO A 813 37.06 -19.10 30.54
C PRO A 813 37.96 -17.88 30.32
N LEU A 814 37.54 -16.93 29.49
CA LEU A 814 38.26 -15.67 29.28
C LEU A 814 38.26 -14.78 30.53
N ASN A 815 37.13 -14.72 31.24
CA ASN A 815 37.01 -13.99 32.50
C ASN A 815 37.94 -14.58 33.56
N ALA A 816 37.95 -15.91 33.74
CA ALA A 816 38.86 -16.59 34.67
C ALA A 816 40.34 -16.34 34.31
N ALA A 817 40.71 -16.49 33.03
CA ALA A 817 42.07 -16.22 32.56
C ALA A 817 42.52 -14.77 32.83
N ARG A 818 41.60 -13.80 32.72
CA ARG A 818 41.88 -12.40 33.03
C ARG A 818 42.05 -12.14 34.52
N LEU A 819 41.24 -12.79 35.38
CA LEU A 819 41.42 -12.71 36.84
C LEU A 819 42.79 -13.27 37.25
N PHE A 820 43.24 -14.39 36.65
CA PHE A 820 44.57 -14.94 36.89
C PHE A 820 45.69 -14.03 36.37
N SER A 821 45.55 -13.47 35.17
CA SER A 821 46.51 -12.53 34.61
C SER A 821 46.66 -11.28 35.49
N ALA A 822 45.55 -10.71 35.94
CA ALA A 822 45.53 -9.56 36.84
C ALA A 822 46.14 -9.89 38.21
N ALA A 823 45.85 -11.06 38.77
CA ALA A 823 46.45 -11.52 40.01
C ALA A 823 47.98 -11.62 39.88
N LEU A 824 48.49 -12.18 38.77
CA LEU A 824 49.93 -12.29 38.48
C LEU A 824 50.61 -10.93 38.24
N ALA A 825 49.92 -9.98 37.62
CA ALA A 825 50.47 -8.65 37.31
C ALA A 825 50.77 -7.78 38.56
N HIS A 826 50.21 -8.10 39.73
CA HIS A 826 50.44 -7.38 40.98
C HIS A 826 51.72 -7.79 41.75
N GLN A 827 52.62 -8.58 41.15
CA GLN A 827 53.94 -8.91 41.72
C GLN A 827 55.12 -8.40 40.85
N PRO A 828 55.43 -7.09 40.86
CA PRO A 828 56.56 -6.56 40.10
C PRO A 828 57.93 -6.86 40.73
N GLU A 829 58.01 -7.27 41.99
CA GLU A 829 59.29 -7.49 42.70
C GLU A 829 59.67 -8.97 42.87
N ALA A 830 58.72 -9.91 42.70
CA ALA A 830 58.95 -11.35 42.90
C ALA A 830 59.13 -12.16 41.60
N LEU A 831 58.86 -11.56 40.44
CA LEU A 831 58.89 -12.24 39.13
C LEU A 831 60.05 -11.71 38.26
N PRO A 832 60.81 -12.58 37.57
CA PRO A 832 61.83 -12.16 36.60
C PRO A 832 61.24 -11.22 35.53
N ALA A 833 62.05 -10.29 35.01
CA ALA A 833 61.62 -9.30 34.02
C ALA A 833 60.98 -9.93 32.76
N GLU A 834 61.45 -11.11 32.35
CA GLU A 834 60.89 -11.91 31.25
C GLU A 834 59.46 -12.40 31.56
N ALA A 835 59.22 -12.88 32.79
CA ALA A 835 57.90 -13.32 33.22
C ALA A 835 56.90 -12.15 33.25
N GLN A 836 57.34 -10.94 33.63
CA GLN A 836 56.52 -9.74 33.60
C GLN A 836 56.17 -9.30 32.16
N GLN A 837 57.06 -9.50 31.20
CA GLN A 837 56.76 -9.28 29.78
C GLN A 837 55.75 -10.31 29.26
N LEU A 838 55.91 -11.60 29.61
CA LEU A 838 54.96 -12.66 29.27
C LEU A 838 53.55 -12.38 29.82
N ILE A 839 53.43 -11.94 31.08
CA ILE A 839 52.13 -11.58 31.68
C ILE A 839 51.49 -10.40 30.93
N ARG A 840 52.27 -9.37 30.55
CA ARG A 840 51.78 -8.24 29.74
C ARG A 840 51.30 -8.69 28.36
N HIS A 841 52.02 -9.63 27.71
CA HIS A 841 51.60 -10.20 26.44
C HIS A 841 50.34 -11.06 26.56
N LEU A 842 50.21 -11.80 27.66
CA LEU A 842 49.02 -12.61 27.97
C LEU A 842 47.79 -11.71 28.20
N ASP A 843 47.90 -10.67 29.04
CA ASP A 843 46.82 -9.71 29.27
C ASP A 843 46.39 -9.02 27.97
N SER A 844 47.35 -8.60 27.13
CA SER A 844 47.07 -8.01 25.81
C SER A 844 46.35 -8.98 24.87
N SER A 845 46.71 -10.26 24.90
CA SER A 845 46.07 -11.29 24.06
C SER A 845 44.66 -11.63 24.54
N LEU A 846 44.44 -11.68 25.86
CA LEU A 846 43.11 -11.89 26.46
C LEU A 846 42.17 -10.72 26.15
N ARG A 847 42.64 -9.46 26.28
CA ARG A 847 41.86 -8.28 25.87
C ARG A 847 41.52 -8.30 24.38
N SER A 848 42.46 -8.72 23.53
CA SER A 848 42.22 -8.85 22.10
C SER A 848 41.13 -9.88 21.81
N ALA A 849 41.13 -11.03 22.49
CA ALA A 849 40.08 -12.05 22.34
C ALA A 849 38.70 -11.54 22.84
N GLU A 850 38.67 -10.76 23.93
CA GLU A 850 37.45 -10.13 24.46
C GLU A 850 36.83 -9.19 23.42
N ASP A 851 37.64 -8.33 22.81
CA ASP A 851 37.17 -7.39 21.79
C ASP A 851 36.59 -8.11 20.57
N LEU A 852 37.20 -9.22 20.13
CA LEU A 852 36.70 -10.01 19.00
C LEU A 852 35.36 -10.67 19.30
N ILE A 853 35.18 -11.22 20.50
CA ILE A 853 33.91 -11.82 20.93
C ILE A 853 32.83 -10.73 21.04
N SER A 854 33.18 -9.57 21.60
CA SER A 854 32.25 -8.43 21.69
C SER A 854 31.83 -7.93 20.30
N ASP A 855 32.76 -7.81 19.35
CA ASP A 855 32.45 -7.40 17.97
C ASP A 855 31.52 -8.40 17.25
N LEU A 856 31.70 -9.70 17.51
CA LEU A 856 30.85 -10.77 16.98
C LEU A 856 29.43 -10.72 17.61
N LEU A 857 29.33 -10.39 18.89
CA LEU A 857 28.04 -10.16 19.54
C LEU A 857 27.32 -8.91 18.98
N ASP A 858 28.06 -7.83 18.75
CA ASP A 858 27.51 -6.59 18.21
C ASP A 858 26.92 -6.80 16.80
N ILE A 859 27.60 -7.55 15.92
CA ILE A 859 27.07 -7.86 14.58
C ILE A 859 25.80 -8.71 14.66
N SER A 860 25.77 -9.73 15.54
CA SER A 860 24.59 -10.56 15.78
C SER A 860 23.40 -9.74 16.32
N ARG A 861 23.65 -8.77 17.20
CA ARG A 861 22.61 -7.86 17.72
C ARG A 861 22.11 -6.88 16.66
N LEU A 862 22.99 -6.41 15.77
CA LEU A 862 22.67 -5.55 14.64
C LEU A 862 21.79 -6.25 13.59
N GLU A 863 22.15 -7.48 13.17
CA GLU A 863 21.37 -8.26 12.19
C GLU A 863 19.95 -8.57 12.66
N ASN A 864 19.80 -8.85 13.96
CA ASN A 864 18.51 -9.17 14.57
C ASN A 864 17.67 -7.93 14.95
N GLY A 865 18.16 -6.71 14.69
CA GLY A 865 17.43 -5.46 14.97
C GLY A 865 17.17 -5.19 16.45
N ARG A 866 17.98 -5.77 17.36
CA ARG A 866 17.75 -5.70 18.83
C ARG A 866 18.38 -4.48 19.51
N ILE A 867 19.07 -3.60 18.77
CA ILE A 867 19.68 -2.39 19.34
C ILE A 867 18.68 -1.23 19.29
N THR A 868 18.29 -0.74 20.46
CA THR A 868 17.43 0.44 20.62
C THR A 868 18.26 1.63 21.11
N PRO A 869 18.37 2.75 20.35
CA PRO A 869 19.25 3.86 20.72
C PRO A 869 18.60 4.80 21.75
N GLU A 870 19.34 5.15 22.81
CA GLU A 870 18.92 6.12 23.84
C GLU A 870 19.45 7.52 23.47
N ARG A 871 18.67 8.29 22.69
CA ARG A 871 19.10 9.62 22.24
C ARG A 871 18.84 10.71 23.29
N HIS A 872 19.86 11.52 23.54
CA HIS A 872 19.77 12.69 24.40
C HIS A 872 20.76 13.78 23.95
N ALA A 873 20.55 15.02 24.41
CA ALA A 873 21.40 16.15 24.06
C ALA A 873 22.62 16.26 24.99
N PHE A 874 23.84 16.09 24.49
CA PHE A 874 25.09 16.23 25.25
C PHE A 874 26.11 17.13 24.54
N GLU A 875 27.04 17.73 25.28
CA GLU A 875 28.15 18.52 24.71
C GLU A 875 29.15 17.60 24.03
N LEU A 876 29.52 17.88 22.77
CA LEU A 876 30.42 17.01 22.01
C LEU A 876 31.80 16.82 22.68
N ASN A 877 32.27 17.83 23.40
CA ASN A 877 33.54 17.76 24.12
C ASN A 877 33.58 16.65 25.18
N THR A 878 32.48 16.31 25.85
CA THR A 878 32.49 15.23 26.85
C THR A 878 32.92 13.89 26.24
N LEU A 879 32.48 13.64 25.01
CA LEU A 879 32.88 12.47 24.23
C LEU A 879 34.33 12.60 23.71
N PHE A 880 34.69 13.77 23.17
CA PHE A 880 36.01 14.01 22.59
C PHE A 880 37.12 13.99 23.63
N ASP A 881 36.89 14.49 24.84
CA ASP A 881 37.87 14.49 25.93
C ASP A 881 38.14 13.05 26.41
N THR A 882 37.09 12.23 26.49
CA THR A 882 37.20 10.81 26.85
C THR A 882 38.01 10.02 25.81
N LEU A 883 37.66 10.13 24.51
CA LEU A 883 38.41 9.51 23.43
C LEU A 883 39.83 10.11 23.31
N GLY A 884 39.96 11.40 23.60
CA GLY A 884 41.20 12.14 23.61
C GLY A 884 42.22 11.55 24.57
N ALA A 885 41.82 11.34 25.83
CA ALA A 885 42.66 10.73 26.85
C ALA A 885 43.07 9.29 26.47
N GLU A 886 42.11 8.48 26.02
CA GLU A 886 42.32 7.08 25.62
C GLU A 886 43.35 6.96 24.48
N PHE A 887 43.16 7.69 23.40
CA PHE A 887 44.00 7.56 22.21
C PHE A 887 45.29 8.40 22.27
N LYS A 888 45.42 9.37 23.19
CA LYS A 888 46.69 10.07 23.42
C LYS A 888 47.73 9.15 24.06
N ALA A 889 47.32 8.27 24.97
CA ALA A 889 48.21 7.24 25.53
C ALA A 889 48.66 6.25 24.43
N GLN A 890 47.73 5.76 23.63
CA GLN A 890 48.04 4.86 22.50
C GLN A 890 48.94 5.52 21.44
N ALA A 891 48.73 6.82 21.17
CA ALA A 891 49.57 7.60 20.27
C ALA A 891 51.02 7.68 20.73
N GLN A 892 51.26 7.85 22.04
CA GLN A 892 52.60 7.85 22.64
C GLN A 892 53.28 6.48 22.53
N GLU A 893 52.55 5.39 22.76
CA GLU A 893 53.08 4.03 22.62
C GLU A 893 53.47 3.69 21.17
N GLN A 894 52.68 4.14 20.19
CA GLN A 894 52.89 3.84 18.77
C GLN A 894 53.75 4.88 18.03
N GLY A 895 54.17 5.96 18.70
CA GLY A 895 54.95 7.04 18.09
C GLY A 895 54.19 7.85 17.03
N VAL A 896 52.85 7.89 17.10
CA VAL A 896 51.98 8.61 16.16
C VAL A 896 51.57 9.95 16.78
N SER A 897 51.55 11.02 15.99
CA SER A 897 51.10 12.33 16.44
C SER A 897 49.58 12.45 16.36
N PHE A 898 48.91 12.49 17.51
CA PHE A 898 47.47 12.61 17.61
C PHE A 898 47.03 14.03 17.98
N HIS A 899 46.15 14.61 17.15
CA HIS A 899 45.56 15.93 17.40
C HIS A 899 44.05 15.82 17.58
N LEU A 900 43.52 16.51 18.58
CA LEU A 900 42.10 16.60 18.87
C LEU A 900 41.61 18.04 18.67
N ARG A 901 40.54 18.21 17.89
CA ARG A 901 39.83 19.48 17.71
C ARG A 901 38.36 19.30 18.03
N GLY A 902 38.00 19.52 19.30
CA GLY A 902 36.63 19.42 19.80
C GLY A 902 35.74 20.63 19.50
N SER A 903 34.50 20.58 19.98
CA SER A 903 33.52 21.66 19.94
C SER A 903 32.60 21.61 21.16
N LYS A 904 32.24 22.78 21.68
CA LYS A 904 31.26 22.92 22.79
C LYS A 904 29.80 22.82 22.33
N LEU A 905 29.56 22.56 21.04
CA LEU A 905 28.21 22.42 20.51
C LEU A 905 27.56 21.13 21.03
N ARG A 906 26.26 21.21 21.33
CA ARG A 906 25.47 20.06 21.79
C ARG A 906 24.91 19.29 20.61
N VAL A 907 25.06 17.97 20.66
CA VAL A 907 24.57 17.03 19.65
C VAL A 907 23.43 16.19 20.23
N ASP A 908 22.48 15.80 19.38
CA ASP A 908 21.39 14.89 19.73
C ASP A 908 21.71 13.47 19.24
N SER A 909 22.18 12.62 20.16
CA SER A 909 22.57 11.24 19.86
C SER A 909 22.66 10.39 21.13
N ASP A 910 22.93 9.09 20.95
CA ASP A 910 23.34 8.20 22.02
C ASP A 910 24.87 8.28 22.14
N ILE A 911 25.36 8.75 23.30
CA ILE A 911 26.79 8.97 23.53
C ILE A 911 27.59 7.66 23.48
N LYS A 912 27.00 6.53 23.91
CA LYS A 912 27.69 5.23 23.96
C LYS A 912 27.86 4.66 22.56
N LEU A 913 26.79 4.67 21.77
CA LEU A 913 26.84 4.16 20.39
C LEU A 913 27.69 5.06 19.49
N LEU A 914 27.59 6.39 19.65
CA LEU A 914 28.43 7.33 18.89
C LEU A 914 29.92 7.20 19.29
N ARG A 915 30.23 6.96 20.57
CA ARG A 915 31.59 6.64 21.01
C ARG A 915 32.12 5.42 20.31
N ARG A 916 31.34 4.34 20.21
CA ARG A 916 31.76 3.08 19.55
C ARG A 916 32.06 3.31 18.07
N VAL A 917 31.24 4.10 17.35
CA VAL A 917 31.51 4.48 15.95
C VAL A 917 32.85 5.20 15.82
N LEU A 918 33.10 6.23 16.63
CA LEU A 918 34.36 6.99 16.57
C LEU A 918 35.57 6.16 17.01
N GLN A 919 35.40 5.28 18.00
CA GLN A 919 36.43 4.34 18.45
C GLN A 919 36.83 3.40 17.30
N ASN A 920 35.86 2.85 16.56
CA ASN A 920 36.14 2.01 15.38
C ASN A 920 36.91 2.78 14.29
N PHE A 921 36.58 4.05 14.05
CA PHE A 921 37.35 4.88 13.11
C PHE A 921 38.76 5.19 13.61
N LEU A 922 38.94 5.51 14.90
CA LEU A 922 40.23 5.82 15.49
C LEU A 922 41.14 4.60 15.54
N THR A 923 40.64 3.45 16.02
CA THR A 923 41.41 2.20 16.03
C THR A 923 41.85 1.82 14.62
N ASN A 924 41.01 2.04 13.61
CA ASN A 924 41.40 1.85 12.21
C ASN A 924 42.48 2.86 11.77
N ALA A 925 42.32 4.14 12.12
CA ALA A 925 43.30 5.19 11.81
C ALA A 925 44.68 4.91 12.43
N PHE A 926 44.75 4.57 13.72
CA PHE A 926 46.02 4.25 14.40
C PHE A 926 46.66 2.96 13.87
N ARG A 927 45.86 1.98 13.45
CA ARG A 927 46.37 0.74 12.87
C ARG A 927 47.11 0.95 11.54
N TYR A 928 46.66 1.91 10.73
CA TYR A 928 47.16 2.12 9.37
C TYR A 928 47.97 3.41 9.16
N ALA A 929 47.89 4.38 10.07
CA ALA A 929 48.61 5.64 9.96
C ALA A 929 50.10 5.48 10.24
N SER A 930 50.94 6.15 9.45
CA SER A 930 52.40 6.18 9.63
C SER A 930 52.94 7.51 10.17
N GLY A 931 52.08 8.39 10.70
CA GLY A 931 52.56 9.66 11.26
C GLY A 931 51.55 10.51 12.02
N HIS A 932 50.41 10.87 11.41
CA HIS A 932 49.45 11.79 12.04
C HIS A 932 48.01 11.24 11.97
N VAL A 933 47.30 11.38 13.08
CA VAL A 933 45.86 11.13 13.19
C VAL A 933 45.20 12.38 13.77
N LEU A 934 44.11 12.85 13.16
CA LEU A 934 43.33 14.00 13.62
C LEU A 934 41.87 13.60 13.83
N LEU A 935 41.36 13.77 15.05
CA LEU A 935 39.93 13.77 15.34
C LEU A 935 39.45 15.22 15.39
N GLY A 936 38.58 15.59 14.46
CA GLY A 936 38.05 16.95 14.35
C GLY A 936 36.55 16.99 14.14
N VAL A 937 35.98 18.17 14.29
CA VAL A 937 34.58 18.44 13.98
C VAL A 937 34.46 19.65 13.05
N ARG A 938 33.56 19.55 12.07
CA ARG A 938 33.19 20.64 11.17
C ARG A 938 31.69 20.88 11.24
N ARG A 939 31.29 22.15 11.27
CA ARG A 939 29.88 22.53 11.18
C ARG A 939 29.44 22.48 9.71
N CYS A 940 28.33 21.83 9.44
CA CYS A 940 27.70 21.76 8.11
C CYS A 940 26.23 22.15 8.20
N SER A 941 25.56 22.29 7.06
CA SER A 941 24.15 22.73 6.99
C SER A 941 23.18 21.78 7.70
N GLU A 942 23.52 20.50 7.83
CA GLU A 942 22.66 19.46 8.42
C GLU A 942 23.06 19.06 9.86
N GLY A 943 24.09 19.69 10.44
CA GLY A 943 24.56 19.38 11.79
C GLY A 943 26.07 19.50 11.97
N LEU A 944 26.65 18.64 12.80
CA LEU A 944 28.10 18.51 12.98
C LEU A 944 28.61 17.27 12.27
N ARG A 945 29.66 17.46 11.47
CA ARG A 945 30.40 16.37 10.84
C ARG A 945 31.64 16.08 11.67
N LEU A 946 31.67 14.92 12.30
CA LEU A 946 32.83 14.42 13.04
C LEU A 946 33.73 13.70 12.04
N GLU A 947 35.00 14.06 11.97
CA GLU A 947 35.95 13.54 10.99
C GLU A 947 37.18 12.96 11.69
N VAL A 948 37.55 11.73 11.34
CA VAL A 948 38.82 11.09 11.70
C VAL A 948 39.68 11.04 10.45
N TRP A 949 40.79 11.77 10.48
CA TRP A 949 41.77 11.83 9.40
C TRP A 949 42.98 10.96 9.77
N ASP A 950 43.41 10.12 8.84
CA ASP A 950 44.61 9.30 8.96
C ASP A 950 45.56 9.54 7.78
N ARG A 951 46.86 9.39 8.03
CA ARG A 951 47.90 9.35 7.00
C ARG A 951 48.35 7.92 6.73
N GLY A 952 47.42 7.05 6.36
CA GLY A 952 47.68 5.66 5.98
C GLY A 952 47.88 5.44 4.48
N PRO A 953 47.87 4.18 4.00
CA PRO A 953 48.08 3.82 2.60
C PRO A 953 46.94 4.27 1.67
N GLY A 954 45.84 4.77 2.21
CA GLY A 954 44.65 5.11 1.46
C GLY A 954 43.90 3.88 0.92
N ILE A 955 42.69 4.12 0.41
CA ILE A 955 41.73 3.11 -0.01
C ILE A 955 41.35 3.38 -1.47
N PRO A 956 41.62 2.43 -2.39
CA PRO A 956 41.20 2.51 -3.79
C PRO A 956 39.69 2.72 -3.93
N GLU A 957 39.27 3.44 -4.98
CA GLU A 957 37.87 3.85 -5.16
C GLU A 957 36.89 2.67 -5.31
N ASP A 958 37.31 1.63 -6.02
CA ASP A 958 36.62 0.35 -6.20
C ASP A 958 36.45 -0.42 -4.88
N LYS A 959 37.36 -0.21 -3.92
CA LYS A 959 37.38 -0.89 -2.62
C LYS A 959 36.64 -0.13 -1.52
N ARG A 960 36.23 1.13 -1.73
CA ARG A 960 35.56 1.99 -0.71
C ARG A 960 34.21 1.47 -0.21
N ALA A 961 33.47 0.72 -1.03
CA ALA A 961 32.22 0.09 -0.60
C ALA A 961 32.47 -1.23 0.15
N VAL A 962 33.46 -2.00 -0.32
CA VAL A 962 33.76 -3.35 0.17
C VAL A 962 34.34 -3.34 1.60
N ILE A 963 35.05 -2.27 2.01
CA ILE A 963 35.59 -2.16 3.39
C ILE A 963 34.53 -2.15 4.50
N PHE A 964 33.25 -1.92 4.16
CA PHE A 964 32.14 -1.94 5.12
C PHE A 964 31.44 -3.31 5.17
N GLU A 965 31.83 -4.26 4.32
CA GLU A 965 31.31 -5.63 4.37
C GLU A 965 32.00 -6.42 5.49
N GLU A 966 31.26 -7.37 6.07
CA GLU A 966 31.76 -8.21 7.16
C GLU A 966 32.90 -9.11 6.69
N PHE A 967 33.92 -9.28 7.55
CA PHE A 967 35.11 -10.11 7.31
C PHE A 967 35.94 -9.73 6.07
N LYS A 968 35.64 -8.60 5.41
CA LYS A 968 36.42 -8.12 4.26
C LYS A 968 37.62 -7.29 4.72
N ARG A 969 38.80 -7.68 4.23
CA ARG A 969 40.06 -6.94 4.38
C ARG A 969 40.66 -6.70 2.99
N LEU A 970 41.37 -5.58 2.83
CA LEU A 970 42.14 -5.30 1.62
C LEU A 970 43.48 -6.06 1.70
N ASP A 971 43.87 -6.72 0.61
CA ASP A 971 44.93 -7.73 0.45
C ASP A 971 46.13 -7.64 1.42
N SER A 972 46.36 -8.75 2.11
CA SER A 972 47.19 -8.96 3.31
C SER A 972 48.71 -9.00 3.10
N HIS A 973 49.26 -8.45 2.03
CA HIS A 973 50.69 -8.52 1.77
C HIS A 973 51.40 -7.22 2.21
N GLN A 974 52.27 -7.36 3.23
CA GLN A 974 53.39 -6.47 3.60
C GLN A 974 53.26 -5.44 4.74
N THR A 975 52.30 -5.51 5.66
CA THR A 975 52.34 -4.63 6.85
C THR A 975 52.04 -5.36 8.15
N ARG A 976 52.68 -4.89 9.24
CA ARG A 976 52.61 -5.30 10.68
C ARG A 976 51.19 -5.39 11.29
N ALA A 977 50.13 -5.33 10.47
CA ALA A 977 48.72 -5.20 10.84
C ALA A 977 47.95 -6.52 10.70
N GLU A 978 48.45 -7.62 11.28
CA GLU A 978 47.79 -8.93 11.21
C GLU A 978 46.57 -9.07 12.14
N LYS A 979 46.44 -8.24 13.19
CA LYS A 979 45.43 -8.40 14.24
C LYS A 979 44.11 -7.65 13.94
N GLY A 980 43.08 -8.38 13.47
CA GLY A 980 41.69 -7.90 13.41
C GLY A 980 40.77 -8.71 12.46
N LEU A 981 39.53 -8.99 12.88
CA LEU A 981 38.53 -9.80 12.13
C LEU A 981 37.88 -9.07 10.94
N GLY A 982 38.10 -7.76 10.76
CA GLY A 982 37.46 -6.98 9.70
C GLY A 982 36.02 -6.56 9.99
N LEU A 983 35.59 -6.55 11.26
CA LEU A 983 34.21 -6.23 11.64
C LEU A 983 33.98 -4.76 12.03
N GLY A 984 35.01 -4.04 12.46
CA GLY A 984 34.86 -2.70 13.07
C GLY A 984 34.17 -1.66 12.17
N LEU A 985 34.46 -1.64 10.86
CA LEU A 985 33.79 -0.71 9.93
C LEU A 985 32.34 -1.14 9.61
N ALA A 986 32.07 -2.44 9.52
CA ALA A 986 30.71 -2.97 9.37
C ALA A 986 29.83 -2.62 10.59
N ILE A 987 30.38 -2.75 11.81
CA ILE A 987 29.73 -2.34 13.05
C ILE A 987 29.48 -0.83 13.06
N ALA A 988 30.47 -0.02 12.66
CA ALA A 988 30.31 1.43 12.58
C ALA A 988 29.19 1.86 11.61
N ASP A 989 29.08 1.22 10.44
CA ASP A 989 28.00 1.45 9.47
C ASP A 989 26.64 1.01 10.02
N GLY A 990 26.56 -0.19 10.62
CA GLY A 990 25.35 -0.70 11.28
C GLY A 990 24.84 0.25 12.38
N LEU A 991 25.73 0.69 13.27
CA LEU A 991 25.41 1.65 14.34
C LEU A 991 24.98 3.02 13.79
N CYS A 992 25.62 3.52 12.73
CA CYS A 992 25.19 4.76 12.07
C CYS A 992 23.77 4.64 11.49
N ARG A 993 23.42 3.49 10.90
CA ARG A 993 22.05 3.22 10.41
C ARG A 993 21.04 3.19 11.55
N VAL A 994 21.35 2.55 12.68
CA VAL A 994 20.50 2.55 13.90
C VAL A 994 20.33 3.98 14.45
N LEU A 995 21.39 4.77 14.46
CA LEU A 995 21.38 6.18 14.89
C LEU A 995 20.82 7.13 13.83
N GLY A 996 20.50 6.69 12.61
CA GLY A 996 20.08 7.57 11.52
C GLY A 996 21.11 8.63 11.15
N HIS A 997 22.39 8.39 11.44
CA HIS A 997 23.50 9.28 11.15
C HIS A 997 24.17 8.91 9.83
N LYS A 998 24.62 9.91 9.07
CA LYS A 998 25.24 9.68 7.77
C LYS A 998 26.73 9.40 7.91
N LEU A 999 27.18 8.19 7.53
CA LEU A 999 28.58 7.81 7.43
C LEU A 999 29.12 8.08 6.01
N GLU A 1000 30.28 8.72 5.89
CA GLU A 1000 30.97 8.95 4.61
C GLU A 1000 32.48 8.67 4.76
N VAL A 1001 33.10 8.07 3.73
CA VAL A 1001 34.55 7.89 3.62
C VAL A 1001 35.09 8.63 2.40
N ARG A 1002 36.20 9.34 2.58
CA ARG A 1002 37.02 9.89 1.49
C ARG A 1002 38.43 9.38 1.65
N SER A 1003 39.05 8.90 0.59
CA SER A 1003 40.40 8.35 0.68
C SER A 1003 41.17 8.54 -0.61
N TRP A 1004 42.48 8.75 -0.46
CA TRP A 1004 43.42 8.97 -1.55
C TRP A 1004 44.55 7.95 -1.42
N PRO A 1005 44.69 7.00 -2.36
CA PRO A 1005 45.77 6.02 -2.36
C PRO A 1005 47.15 6.68 -2.18
N GLY A 1006 47.94 6.15 -1.25
CA GLY A 1006 49.26 6.65 -0.85
C GLY A 1006 49.27 7.93 0.00
N LYS A 1007 48.12 8.56 0.27
CA LYS A 1007 48.04 9.84 1.01
C LYS A 1007 47.26 9.75 2.33
N GLY A 1008 46.30 8.83 2.45
CA GLY A 1008 45.51 8.61 3.67
C GLY A 1008 44.00 8.62 3.45
N SER A 1009 43.24 8.49 4.53
CA SER A 1009 41.77 8.45 4.50
C SER A 1009 41.12 9.37 5.53
N VAL A 1010 39.83 9.62 5.31
CA VAL A 1010 38.97 10.42 6.18
C VAL A 1010 37.65 9.68 6.33
N PHE A 1011 37.39 9.22 7.54
CA PHE A 1011 36.09 8.66 7.93
C PHE A 1011 35.29 9.75 8.64
N SER A 1012 34.03 9.90 8.28
CA SER A 1012 33.19 10.95 8.84
C SER A 1012 31.77 10.50 9.14
N VAL A 1013 31.21 11.02 10.22
CA VAL A 1013 29.82 10.81 10.63
C VAL A 1013 29.13 12.16 10.85
N THR A 1014 27.94 12.34 10.29
CA THR A 1014 27.14 13.57 10.43
C THR A 1014 26.07 13.38 11.49
N VAL A 1015 26.11 14.22 12.53
CA VAL A 1015 25.26 14.16 13.73
C VAL A 1015 24.45 15.45 13.87
N PRO A 1016 23.14 15.39 14.17
CA PRO A 1016 22.29 16.57 14.30
C PRO A 1016 22.65 17.43 15.53
N LEU A 1017 22.50 18.76 15.39
CA LEU A 1017 22.63 19.71 16.49
C LEU A 1017 21.37 19.72 17.36
N ALA A 1018 21.53 19.66 18.68
CA ALA A 1018 20.43 19.81 19.61
C ALA A 1018 19.96 21.28 19.69
N ARG A 1019 18.64 21.53 19.71
CA ARG A 1019 18.04 22.86 19.95
C ARG A 1019 17.84 23.04 21.47
N ALA A 1020 18.49 24.04 22.09
CA ALA A 1020 18.56 24.24 23.56
C ALA A 1020 17.25 24.81 24.18
N PRO A 1021 16.99 24.65 25.50
CA PRO A 1021 17.71 25.37 26.57
C PRO A 1021 18.24 24.50 27.73
N SER A 1022 19.05 25.14 28.59
CA SER A 1022 19.78 24.62 29.76
C SER A 1022 18.96 23.79 30.76
N ALA A 1023 19.59 22.74 31.28
CA ALA A 1023 19.46 22.34 32.67
C ALA A 1023 20.87 22.31 33.26
N THR A 1024 21.04 23.05 34.34
CA THR A 1024 22.26 23.22 35.12
C THR A 1024 22.82 21.86 35.51
N ALA A 1025 24.06 21.56 35.11
CA ALA A 1025 24.79 20.45 35.69
C ALA A 1025 25.07 20.80 37.15
N VAL A 1026 24.47 20.02 38.07
CA VAL A 1026 24.94 19.97 39.46
C VAL A 1026 26.36 19.42 39.39
N ILE A 1027 27.34 20.31 39.57
CA ILE A 1027 28.73 19.92 39.81
C ILE A 1027 28.73 19.29 41.20
N GLY A 1028 28.57 17.97 41.24
CA GLY A 1028 28.95 17.16 42.38
C GLY A 1028 30.47 17.02 42.35
N ASN A 1029 31.15 17.86 43.11
CA ASN A 1029 32.54 17.62 43.48
C ASN A 1029 32.63 16.26 44.20
N SER A 1030 33.34 15.31 43.61
CA SER A 1030 34.03 14.28 44.39
C SER A 1030 35.52 14.44 44.11
N SER A 1031 36.15 15.07 45.09
CA SER A 1031 37.57 15.25 45.30
C SER A 1031 38.40 13.98 45.06
N ASP A 1032 39.61 14.21 44.58
CA ASP A 1032 40.77 13.35 44.83
C ASP A 1032 40.72 12.76 46.25
N ALA A 1033 40.71 11.43 46.33
CA ALA A 1033 41.04 10.71 47.55
C ALA A 1033 42.07 9.63 47.18
N ASN A 1034 43.26 9.85 47.71
CA ASN A 1034 44.44 8.99 47.62
C ASN A 1034 44.17 7.56 48.11
N GLY A 1035 45.06 6.64 47.72
CA GLY A 1035 44.94 5.20 47.94
C GLY A 1035 44.55 4.79 49.37
N HIS A 1036 43.49 4.00 49.46
CA HIS A 1036 43.02 3.37 50.68
C HIS A 1036 43.20 1.84 50.58
N HIS A 1037 43.88 1.24 51.56
CA HIS A 1037 44.20 -0.19 51.60
C HIS A 1037 42.95 -1.04 51.93
N LEU A 1038 42.65 -2.05 51.12
CA LEU A 1038 41.58 -3.06 51.32
C LEU A 1038 41.96 -4.14 52.37
N SER A 1039 42.95 -3.86 53.22
CA SER A 1039 43.57 -4.86 54.09
C SER A 1039 42.61 -5.30 55.20
N GLY A 1040 42.28 -6.59 55.24
CA GLY A 1040 41.48 -7.24 56.28
C GLY A 1040 39.98 -7.39 55.97
N ALA A 1041 39.49 -6.94 54.82
CA ALA A 1041 38.06 -7.00 54.51
C ALA A 1041 37.55 -8.44 54.28
N GLN A 1042 36.40 -8.78 54.86
CA GLN A 1042 35.80 -10.12 54.79
C GLN A 1042 34.81 -10.22 53.64
N VAL A 1043 35.18 -10.90 52.54
CA VAL A 1043 34.38 -10.97 51.30
C VAL A 1043 33.95 -12.41 51.02
N LEU A 1044 32.65 -12.63 50.82
CA LEU A 1044 32.11 -13.91 50.35
C LEU A 1044 31.90 -13.85 48.83
N CYS A 1045 32.45 -14.79 48.08
CA CYS A 1045 32.27 -14.92 46.64
C CYS A 1045 31.41 -16.14 46.33
N ILE A 1046 30.34 -15.94 45.57
CA ILE A 1046 29.38 -16.98 45.21
C ILE A 1046 29.26 -17.03 43.68
N ASP A 1047 29.69 -18.13 43.09
CA ASP A 1047 29.65 -18.37 41.64
C ASP A 1047 29.66 -19.89 41.43
N ASN A 1048 28.88 -20.42 40.49
CA ASN A 1048 28.82 -21.86 40.24
C ASN A 1048 30.07 -22.40 39.52
N GLU A 1049 30.92 -21.51 38.97
CA GLU A 1049 32.16 -21.90 38.30
C GLU A 1049 33.40 -21.83 39.22
N ASP A 1050 34.02 -22.98 39.42
CA ASP A 1050 35.26 -23.12 40.20
C ASP A 1050 36.40 -22.23 39.74
N SER A 1051 36.58 -22.11 38.43
CA SER A 1051 37.68 -21.32 37.87
C SER A 1051 37.53 -19.82 38.19
N ILE A 1052 36.30 -19.30 38.23
CA ILE A 1052 36.00 -17.93 38.63
C ILE A 1052 36.20 -17.75 40.13
N LEU A 1053 35.73 -18.69 40.96
CA LEU A 1053 35.93 -18.65 42.41
C LEU A 1053 37.42 -18.65 42.79
N VAL A 1054 38.23 -19.52 42.18
CA VAL A 1054 39.69 -19.58 42.40
C VAL A 1054 40.37 -18.29 41.93
N GLY A 1055 39.93 -17.74 40.79
CA GLY A 1055 40.41 -16.45 40.27
C GLY A 1055 40.07 -15.27 41.20
N MET A 1056 38.84 -15.21 41.71
CA MET A 1056 38.38 -14.20 42.67
C MET A 1056 39.13 -14.30 43.99
N HIS A 1057 39.22 -15.50 44.57
CA HIS A 1057 39.99 -15.74 45.79
C HIS A 1057 41.45 -15.30 45.61
N SER A 1058 42.10 -15.69 44.52
CA SER A 1058 43.50 -15.30 44.25
C SER A 1058 43.68 -13.78 44.11
N LEU A 1059 42.77 -13.09 43.41
CA LEU A 1059 42.84 -11.65 43.21
C LEU A 1059 42.57 -10.86 44.50
N LEU A 1060 41.49 -11.18 45.20
CA LEU A 1060 41.04 -10.46 46.40
C LEU A 1060 41.95 -10.72 47.60
N SER A 1061 42.42 -11.95 47.79
CA SER A 1061 43.39 -12.26 48.85
C SER A 1061 44.71 -11.50 48.65
N ARG A 1062 45.13 -11.26 47.40
CA ARG A 1062 46.29 -10.42 47.08
C ARG A 1062 46.06 -8.93 47.34
N TRP A 1063 44.82 -8.46 47.35
CA TRP A 1063 44.46 -7.11 47.80
C TRP A 1063 44.36 -6.99 49.33
N GLY A 1064 44.60 -8.10 50.05
CA GLY A 1064 44.59 -8.17 51.51
C GLY A 1064 43.23 -8.53 52.11
N CYS A 1065 42.24 -8.92 51.31
CA CYS A 1065 40.95 -9.38 51.81
C CYS A 1065 41.03 -10.81 52.37
N GLN A 1066 40.19 -11.14 53.37
CA GLN A 1066 39.85 -12.52 53.72
C GLN A 1066 38.68 -12.95 52.85
N VAL A 1067 38.85 -14.02 52.07
CA VAL A 1067 37.89 -14.41 51.03
C VAL A 1067 37.35 -15.81 51.31
N TRP A 1068 36.05 -15.94 51.40
CA TRP A 1068 35.36 -17.24 51.40
C TRP A 1068 34.66 -17.44 50.07
N THR A 1069 34.59 -18.68 49.60
CA THR A 1069 33.98 -19.04 48.32
C THR A 1069 32.90 -20.09 48.53
N ALA A 1070 31.77 -19.95 47.84
CA ALA A 1070 30.70 -20.94 47.81
C ALA A 1070 30.14 -21.09 46.39
N ARG A 1071 29.72 -22.30 46.03
CA ARG A 1071 29.14 -22.57 44.70
C ARG A 1071 27.63 -22.42 44.64
N ASN A 1072 26.99 -22.65 45.78
CA ASN A 1072 25.54 -22.71 45.89
C ASN A 1072 25.11 -22.29 47.30
N ARG A 1073 23.80 -22.26 47.50
CA ARG A 1073 23.20 -21.93 48.79
C ARG A 1073 23.60 -22.88 49.93
N LEU A 1074 23.71 -24.18 49.67
CA LEU A 1074 24.06 -25.18 50.69
C LEU A 1074 25.48 -24.96 51.24
N GLU A 1075 26.43 -24.63 50.37
CA GLU A 1075 27.79 -24.27 50.80
C GLU A 1075 27.81 -22.94 51.58
N CYS A 1076 26.97 -21.97 51.19
CA CYS A 1076 26.78 -20.75 51.99
C CYS A 1076 26.22 -21.08 53.38
N GLU A 1077 25.25 -21.99 53.49
CA GLU A 1077 24.70 -22.45 54.77
C GLU A 1077 25.77 -23.07 55.66
N HIS A 1078 26.66 -23.88 55.08
CA HIS A 1078 27.77 -24.50 55.80
C HIS A 1078 28.77 -23.45 56.33
N LEU A 1079 29.18 -22.49 55.50
CA LEU A 1079 30.08 -21.41 55.91
C LEU A 1079 29.48 -20.55 57.03
N LEU A 1080 28.18 -20.27 56.97
CA LEU A 1080 27.47 -19.54 58.02
C LEU A 1080 27.38 -20.33 59.34
N ALA A 1081 27.33 -21.66 59.28
CA ALA A 1081 27.34 -22.55 60.45
C ALA A 1081 28.73 -22.62 61.11
N GLU A 1082 29.81 -22.39 60.34
CA GLU A 1082 31.19 -22.22 60.84
C GLU A 1082 31.48 -20.79 61.35
N ASP A 1083 30.42 -19.99 61.58
CA ASP A 1083 30.45 -18.62 62.11
C ASP A 1083 31.15 -17.59 61.20
N VAL A 1084 31.18 -17.83 59.88
CA VAL A 1084 31.64 -16.84 58.90
C VAL A 1084 30.63 -15.69 58.78
N ARG A 1085 31.12 -14.44 58.90
CA ARG A 1085 30.31 -13.21 58.80
C ARG A 1085 30.88 -12.26 57.73
N PRO A 1086 30.46 -12.37 56.47
CA PRO A 1086 31.02 -11.53 55.41
C PRO A 1086 30.58 -10.07 55.55
N GLN A 1087 31.51 -9.15 55.33
CA GLN A 1087 31.26 -7.72 55.24
C GLN A 1087 30.74 -7.31 53.86
N LEU A 1088 30.94 -8.15 52.84
CA LEU A 1088 30.44 -7.96 51.49
C LEU A 1088 30.26 -9.33 50.81
N ALA A 1089 29.21 -9.47 50.00
CA ALA A 1089 29.03 -10.62 49.12
C ALA A 1089 29.15 -10.23 47.63
N LEU A 1090 29.91 -11.00 46.86
CA LEU A 1090 29.93 -10.99 45.40
C LEU A 1090 29.16 -12.23 44.93
N VAL A 1091 28.11 -12.07 44.14
CA VAL A 1091 27.22 -13.18 43.75
C VAL A 1091 26.99 -13.20 42.24
N ASP A 1092 27.07 -14.36 41.61
CA ASP A 1092 26.63 -14.51 40.23
C ASP A 1092 25.09 -14.44 40.12
N TYR A 1093 24.56 -13.87 39.05
CA TYR A 1093 23.11 -13.76 38.90
C TYR A 1093 22.44 -15.10 38.57
N HIS A 1094 23.08 -15.94 37.76
CA HIS A 1094 22.55 -17.26 37.38
C HIS A 1094 23.31 -18.34 38.13
N LEU A 1095 22.66 -18.96 39.12
CA LEU A 1095 23.20 -20.13 39.81
C LEU A 1095 22.49 -21.40 39.31
N ASP A 1096 23.03 -22.56 39.67
CA ASP A 1096 22.44 -23.85 39.28
C ASP A 1096 21.02 -24.02 39.85
N GLU A 1097 20.25 -24.93 39.24
CA GLU A 1097 18.86 -25.24 39.64
C GLU A 1097 17.86 -24.07 39.56
N GLY A 1098 18.23 -22.98 38.88
CA GLY A 1098 17.33 -21.84 38.63
C GLY A 1098 17.22 -20.85 39.78
N GLU A 1099 18.04 -20.97 40.82
CA GLU A 1099 18.16 -19.94 41.86
C GLU A 1099 18.83 -18.68 41.28
N THR A 1100 18.27 -17.51 41.59
CA THR A 1100 18.85 -16.22 41.18
C THR A 1100 19.73 -15.62 42.27
N GLY A 1101 20.81 -14.94 41.88
CA GLY A 1101 21.70 -14.26 42.84
C GLY A 1101 20.98 -13.22 43.72
N THR A 1102 19.89 -12.64 43.23
CA THR A 1102 19.02 -11.73 44.01
C THR A 1102 18.26 -12.45 45.11
N GLU A 1103 17.72 -13.65 44.84
CA GLU A 1103 17.03 -14.48 45.82
C GLU A 1103 18.00 -15.01 46.88
N LEU A 1104 19.20 -15.43 46.45
CA LEU A 1104 20.24 -15.90 47.36
C LEU A 1104 20.72 -14.79 48.30
N MET A 1105 20.88 -13.55 47.80
CA MET A 1105 21.22 -12.41 48.65
C MET A 1105 20.11 -12.03 49.63
N ALA A 1106 18.85 -12.11 49.21
CA ALA A 1106 17.71 -11.91 50.11
C ALA A 1106 17.70 -12.96 51.23
N TRP A 1107 17.97 -14.22 50.88
CA TRP A 1107 18.12 -15.31 51.84
C TRP A 1107 19.30 -15.09 52.80
N LEU A 1108 20.48 -14.71 52.29
CA LEU A 1108 21.70 -14.46 53.07
C LEU A 1108 21.48 -13.35 54.11
N ARG A 1109 20.87 -12.22 53.69
CA ARG A 1109 20.51 -11.10 54.58
C ARG A 1109 19.52 -11.53 55.66
N THR A 1110 18.55 -12.36 55.31
CA THR A 1110 17.56 -12.88 56.27
C THR A 1110 18.20 -13.80 57.31
N ARG A 1111 19.18 -14.63 56.90
CA ARG A 1111 19.86 -15.58 57.77
C ARG A 1111 20.86 -14.92 58.72
N LEU A 1112 21.55 -13.87 58.26
CA LEU A 1112 22.51 -13.11 59.05
C LEU A 1112 21.86 -12.08 60.00
N GLY A 1113 20.64 -11.65 59.71
CA GLY A 1113 19.95 -10.60 60.48
C GLY A 1113 20.54 -9.20 60.32
N GLU A 1114 21.52 -9.03 59.42
CA GLU A 1114 22.23 -7.78 59.15
C GLU A 1114 22.21 -7.42 57.64
N PRO A 1115 22.20 -6.13 57.26
CA PRO A 1115 22.18 -5.69 55.87
C PRO A 1115 23.57 -5.80 55.23
N VAL A 1116 23.98 -7.01 54.84
CA VAL A 1116 25.22 -7.21 54.09
C VAL A 1116 25.10 -6.58 52.69
N PRO A 1117 26.02 -5.69 52.28
CA PRO A 1117 26.05 -5.18 50.91
C PRO A 1117 26.41 -6.30 49.94
N GLY A 1118 25.73 -6.33 48.79
CA GLY A 1118 25.93 -7.37 47.78
C GLY A 1118 26.12 -6.78 46.39
N VAL A 1119 27.03 -7.38 45.63
CA VAL A 1119 27.29 -7.05 44.23
C VAL A 1119 26.92 -8.26 43.38
N VAL A 1120 25.93 -8.08 42.51
CA VAL A 1120 25.54 -9.07 41.51
C VAL A 1120 26.45 -8.92 40.30
N ILE A 1121 27.11 -10.02 39.94
CA ILE A 1121 27.96 -10.14 38.76
C ILE A 1121 27.14 -10.89 37.69
N SER A 1122 27.02 -10.38 36.46
CA SER A 1122 26.26 -11.07 35.41
C SER A 1122 26.71 -10.70 34.00
N ALA A 1123 26.56 -11.64 33.06
CA ALA A 1123 26.71 -11.39 31.63
C ALA A 1123 25.45 -10.77 30.98
N ASP A 1124 24.30 -10.82 31.66
CA ASP A 1124 23.06 -10.20 31.19
C ASP A 1124 23.02 -8.72 31.60
N GLY A 1125 23.06 -7.83 30.61
CA GLY A 1125 23.08 -6.37 30.76
C GLY A 1125 21.76 -5.69 30.43
N ARG A 1126 20.63 -6.42 30.41
CA ARG A 1126 19.31 -5.81 30.13
C ARG A 1126 18.97 -4.74 31.18
N PRO A 1127 18.47 -3.56 30.78
CA PRO A 1127 18.13 -2.48 31.72
C PRO A 1127 17.12 -2.90 32.79
N GLU A 1128 16.19 -3.79 32.44
CA GLU A 1128 15.17 -4.36 33.33
C GLU A 1128 15.81 -5.14 34.48
N LEU A 1129 16.81 -5.98 34.17
CA LEU A 1129 17.53 -6.77 35.16
C LEU A 1129 18.37 -5.89 36.08
N ILE A 1130 19.09 -4.92 35.51
CA ILE A 1130 19.90 -3.97 36.28
C ILE A 1130 19.00 -3.17 37.24
N ALA A 1131 17.82 -2.74 36.78
CA ALA A 1131 16.83 -2.06 37.62
C ALA A 1131 16.30 -2.97 38.74
N GLN A 1132 16.06 -4.26 38.48
CA GLN A 1132 15.66 -5.23 39.50
C GLN A 1132 16.75 -5.44 40.56
N VAL A 1133 18.01 -5.58 40.15
CA VAL A 1133 19.16 -5.69 41.07
C VAL A 1133 19.27 -4.46 41.96
N HIS A 1134 19.17 -3.26 41.40
CA HIS A 1134 19.20 -2.02 42.17
C HIS A 1134 17.98 -1.86 43.08
N ALA A 1135 16.78 -2.28 42.63
CA ALA A 1135 15.57 -2.28 43.46
C ALA A 1135 15.68 -3.23 44.66
N ALA A 1136 16.44 -4.31 44.54
CA ALA A 1136 16.78 -5.21 45.65
C ALA A 1136 17.87 -4.64 46.59
N GLY A 1137 18.35 -3.40 46.36
CA GLY A 1137 19.40 -2.77 47.15
C GLY A 1137 20.76 -3.45 46.97
N LEU A 1138 21.03 -3.94 45.75
CA LEU A 1138 22.29 -4.57 45.35
C LEU A 1138 22.95 -3.75 44.23
N GLU A 1139 24.25 -3.90 44.07
CA GLU A 1139 25.01 -3.28 42.97
C GLU A 1139 25.22 -4.25 41.82
N TYR A 1140 25.35 -3.72 40.60
CA TYR A 1140 25.53 -4.55 39.40
C TYR A 1140 26.94 -4.37 38.82
N LEU A 1141 27.59 -5.49 38.49
CA LEU A 1141 28.88 -5.51 37.79
C LEU A 1141 28.82 -6.45 36.57
N PRO A 1142 29.10 -5.96 35.34
CA PRO A 1142 29.03 -6.81 34.16
C PRO A 1142 30.20 -7.81 34.09
N LYS A 1143 29.91 -9.03 33.63
CA LYS A 1143 30.94 -10.00 33.18
C LYS A 1143 31.42 -9.58 31.76
N PRO A 1144 32.72 -9.67 31.46
CA PRO A 1144 33.79 -10.11 32.36
C PRO A 1144 34.15 -9.01 33.39
N VAL A 1145 34.54 -9.42 34.61
CA VAL A 1145 34.80 -8.54 35.76
C VAL A 1145 36.11 -7.76 35.62
N LYS A 1146 36.04 -6.43 35.50
CA LYS A 1146 37.24 -5.59 35.39
C LYS A 1146 37.84 -5.34 36.79
N PRO A 1147 39.10 -5.73 37.08
CA PRO A 1147 39.69 -5.60 38.41
C PRO A 1147 39.63 -4.18 38.99
N ALA A 1148 39.87 -3.15 38.18
CA ALA A 1148 39.79 -1.75 38.65
C ALA A 1148 38.36 -1.34 39.06
N ALA A 1149 37.35 -1.79 38.32
CA ALA A 1149 35.94 -1.50 38.61
C ALA A 1149 35.47 -2.25 39.86
N LEU A 1150 35.87 -3.51 40.00
CA LEU A 1150 35.63 -4.28 41.22
C LEU A 1150 36.28 -3.61 42.42
N ARG A 1151 37.56 -3.22 42.33
CA ARG A 1151 38.28 -2.56 43.41
C ARG A 1151 37.61 -1.26 43.86
N ALA A 1152 37.13 -0.45 42.91
CA ALA A 1152 36.39 0.78 43.19
C ALA A 1152 35.06 0.50 43.92
N LEU A 1153 34.32 -0.54 43.53
CA LEU A 1153 33.08 -0.95 44.21
C LEU A 1153 33.37 -1.45 45.63
N LEU A 1154 34.38 -2.30 45.81
CA LEU A 1154 34.79 -2.77 47.14
C LEU A 1154 35.13 -1.60 48.06
N SER A 1155 35.92 -0.63 47.57
CA SER A 1155 36.30 0.54 48.35
C SER A 1155 35.14 1.47 48.72
N ARG A 1156 34.01 1.40 48.01
CA ARG A 1156 32.83 2.23 48.30
C ARG A 1156 31.94 1.64 49.40
N HIS A 1157 31.91 0.31 49.53
CA HIS A 1157 31.01 -0.40 50.44
C HIS A 1157 31.66 -0.87 51.74
N LEU A 1158 33.00 -0.97 51.77
CA LEU A 1158 33.74 -1.32 52.98
C LEU A 1158 34.16 -0.03 53.71
N PRO A 1159 33.61 0.28 54.89
CA PRO A 1159 34.04 1.42 55.68
C PRO A 1159 35.49 1.21 56.14
N LEU A 1160 36.36 2.18 55.83
CA LEU A 1160 37.74 2.22 56.32
C LEU A 1160 37.70 2.35 57.85
N ARG A 1161 38.33 1.42 58.57
CA ARG A 1161 38.73 1.64 59.96
C ARG A 1161 40.13 2.21 60.02
#